data_AF-A0A0J7Y2Z4-F1
#
_entry.id   AF-A0A0J7Y2Z4-F1
#
_cell.length_a   1.000
_cell.length_b   1.000
_cell.length_c   1.000
_cell.angle_alpha   90.00
_cell.angle_beta   90.00
_cell.angle_gamma   90.00
#
_symmetry.space_group_name_H-M   'P 1'
#
loop_
_entity.id
_entity.type
_entity.pdbx_description
1 polymer ?
#
loop_
_entity_poly.entity_id
_entity_poly.type
_entity_poly.pdbx_seq_one_letter_code
_entity_poly.pdbx_strand_id
1 'polypeptide(L)'
;MPHAPFAPLRVFSSYTMLEGAIDPKKIAKQAKALGFPAAAITDRNGLYGSMAFSDGCKDEGVQPIIGAMLGVLRPGRPANAPMHDWLALYAQDAAGYDNICALVSMAHLDRPVEEVPHVTVEALAGRTDGLIALTAGGEGALARLFAEDQPDAAVAYVERLEALFPDRLYVEICRRLDPVEGKAEPHLLDLAYDRNLPLVATNPTCFTEPHFHEAHDVMLCIADSAYVDMPDRRTSSPDAWMKPAGEMKRLFEDLPEALANTLVVAQRCAVAAPKRKPILPSLAGDIEGEARMLRDLASAGLEARLAKLGIIADEARQPYIERLKFETDIIIQMGFPGYFLIVADFIKWAKDHDIPVGPGRGSGAGSVVAWALLITDLDPLQLGLLFERFLNPERVSMPDFDIDFCETRRGEVIRYVQQKYGADHVAQIITFGKLKARAVLKDTGRVLQMSYGQVDRLAKLVPNHPTDPWTLERSLNGVAEFRAEYDNDKQVRRLIDYAMKLEGFPRHSSTHAAGVVIGDRPLQQLVPLYRDPRSDMPVTQFDMKYVEGAGLVKFDFLGLKTLSVLQKAVQLLAARGVTVDLDTLAWDDGAVYDLLQRGDTVGVFQLESEGMRKTLAAVRPTNFGDIIALVSLYRPGPMDNIPMFGRRKNGQEEIEYPHILLKPILEETYGIFVYQEQVMQAAQILAGYSLGDADLLRRAMGKKVKAEMDAQRSRFVEGCAASDIKPAKANELFDLIDKFAGYGFNKSHAAAYALLAYQTAWLKAHYPAEFYAGSMAFDIHLTEKLTVFVDDMRRMGLTCLAPDLNRSQADFTVEAVPCESEDKRLGFAVRYALGGLKGVGEKAMEQLVAEREKGGPFKSLDDFADRIEPRLLNRRQLESLAAAGAFKDVYDDRAAVYAAAETILSVASSNAQARESGQGGLFGDVETPHADVRIPTHKSWTTAERMEYEKEAFGFYFSEHPVDRYKHLADARGARSYGLICQSPMPTPNAEGRSMTIMAAMVEDVRWRETKRGARYANATFSDQSGQFQASCFDEGACKAIEELAADGDCALLVVELDRLPGEETPRVTVRGVEPFRAIASASRMELTVDVETPQAVEALAALLAGASGGRSEVFLRAPVGEGQAARLFLGDTYSLGADQVDAISTIKGLSIHRFERMDVKADGYKTRTRRTAMRLVG
;
A
#
# COMPACT_ATOMS: atom_id res chain seq x y z
N MET A 1 -1.86 -2.68 52.54
CA MET A 1 -0.89 -1.61 52.86
C MET A 1 -1.69 -0.33 53.09
N PRO A 2 -1.25 0.61 53.93
CA PRO A 2 -1.90 1.92 53.98
C PRO A 2 -1.79 2.58 52.60
N HIS A 3 -2.93 2.96 52.03
CA HIS A 3 -2.99 3.64 50.73
C HIS A 3 -2.70 5.13 50.90
N ALA A 4 -2.14 5.77 49.87
CA ALA A 4 -1.94 7.21 49.88
C ALA A 4 -3.31 7.93 49.82
N PRO A 5 -3.52 9.02 50.57
CA PRO A 5 -4.82 9.70 50.67
C PRO A 5 -5.09 10.63 49.47
N PHE A 6 -4.93 10.13 48.25
CA PHE A 6 -5.14 10.85 47.00
C PHE A 6 -5.39 9.87 45.84
N ALA A 7 -6.28 10.23 44.92
CA ALA A 7 -6.47 9.53 43.65
C ALA A 7 -6.35 10.53 42.48
N PRO A 8 -5.48 10.29 41.48
CA PRO A 8 -5.38 11.14 40.30
C PRO A 8 -6.63 10.99 39.43
N LEU A 9 -7.45 12.04 39.37
CA LEU A 9 -8.70 12.06 38.61
C LEU A 9 -8.56 12.63 37.18
N ARG A 10 -7.44 13.28 36.84
CA ARG A 10 -7.21 13.91 35.53
C ARG A 10 -5.90 13.41 34.93
N VAL A 11 -5.99 12.32 34.18
CA VAL A 11 -4.84 11.71 33.50
C VAL A 11 -5.18 11.52 32.04
N PHE A 12 -4.37 12.13 31.17
CA PHE A 12 -4.43 11.94 29.73
C PHE A 12 -3.53 10.76 29.35
N SER A 13 -4.12 9.80 28.64
CA SER A 13 -3.35 8.73 28.05
C SER A 13 -2.80 9.17 26.70
N SER A 14 -1.92 8.35 26.11
CA SER A 14 -1.40 8.57 24.76
C SER A 14 -2.47 8.55 23.65
N TYR A 15 -3.72 8.21 23.99
CA TYR A 15 -4.85 8.31 23.08
C TYR A 15 -5.52 9.69 23.04
N THR A 16 -5.19 10.59 23.97
CA THR A 16 -5.30 12.03 23.70
C THR A 16 -4.14 12.40 22.78
N MET A 17 -4.33 12.16 21.48
CA MET A 17 -3.23 12.02 20.52
C MET A 17 -2.33 13.24 20.45
N LEU A 18 -1.02 13.00 20.55
CA LEU A 18 0.03 14.01 20.56
C LEU A 18 -0.10 15.06 21.68
N GLU A 19 -0.86 14.76 22.74
CA GLU A 19 -1.01 15.63 23.92
C GLU A 19 -0.88 14.87 25.24
N GLY A 20 -1.33 13.62 25.32
CA GLY A 20 -0.98 12.70 26.40
C GLY A 20 0.22 11.83 26.00
N ALA A 21 1.07 11.48 26.96
CA ALA A 21 2.29 10.70 26.76
C ALA A 21 2.38 9.50 27.71
N ILE A 22 1.24 8.99 28.18
CA ILE A 22 1.18 7.82 29.07
C ILE A 22 0.39 6.70 28.40
N ASP A 23 1.02 5.56 28.16
CA ASP A 23 0.29 4.36 27.72
C ASP A 23 -0.78 3.99 28.78
N PRO A 24 -2.03 3.65 28.38
CA PRO A 24 -3.10 3.37 29.33
C PRO A 24 -2.73 2.33 30.39
N LYS A 25 -1.98 1.28 30.05
CA LYS A 25 -1.57 0.26 31.04
C LYS A 25 -0.48 0.77 31.98
N LYS A 26 0.35 1.71 31.53
CA LYS A 26 1.38 2.35 32.36
C LYS A 26 0.78 3.29 33.41
N ILE A 27 -0.40 3.85 33.19
CA ILE A 27 -1.13 4.63 34.21
C ILE A 27 -1.33 3.79 35.48
N ALA A 28 -1.81 2.55 35.33
CA ALA A 28 -2.03 1.64 36.45
C ALA A 28 -0.72 1.28 37.19
N LYS A 29 0.35 1.01 36.45
CA LYS A 29 1.68 0.73 37.03
C LYS A 29 2.22 1.90 37.84
N GLN A 30 2.10 3.11 37.30
CA GLN A 30 2.54 4.31 38.00
C GLN A 30 1.69 4.60 39.24
N ALA A 31 0.37 4.42 39.16
CA ALA A 31 -0.53 4.57 40.30
C ALA A 31 -0.15 3.62 41.45
N LYS A 32 0.14 2.35 41.14
CA LYS A 32 0.63 1.37 42.12
C LYS A 32 1.98 1.76 42.71
N ALA A 33 2.93 2.19 41.87
CA ALA A 33 4.26 2.62 42.33
C ALA A 33 4.18 3.80 43.31
N LEU A 34 3.21 4.71 43.12
CA LEU A 34 2.95 5.86 43.98
C LEU A 34 2.01 5.56 45.17
N GLY A 35 1.48 4.33 45.26
CA GLY A 35 0.61 3.90 46.36
C GLY A 35 -0.84 4.39 46.28
N PHE A 36 -1.30 4.83 45.09
CA PHE A 36 -2.68 5.28 44.89
C PHE A 36 -3.66 4.09 44.84
N PRO A 37 -4.82 4.17 45.52
CA PRO A 37 -5.81 3.10 45.50
C PRO A 37 -6.62 3.05 44.19
N ALA A 38 -6.75 4.19 43.51
CA ALA A 38 -7.51 4.35 42.28
C ALA A 38 -6.82 5.35 41.35
N ALA A 39 -7.11 5.28 40.06
CA ALA A 39 -6.71 6.29 39.07
C ALA A 39 -7.81 6.45 38.03
N ALA A 40 -7.92 7.64 37.45
CA ALA A 40 -8.82 7.89 36.33
C ALA A 40 -8.08 8.03 35.01
N ILE A 41 -8.74 7.62 33.93
CA ILE A 41 -8.41 8.00 32.56
C ILE A 41 -9.45 9.03 32.09
N THR A 42 -9.01 10.13 31.49
CA THR A 42 -9.89 11.22 31.04
C THR A 42 -9.43 11.76 29.69
N ASP A 43 -9.39 10.89 28.68
CA ASP A 43 -9.00 11.31 27.33
C ASP A 43 -10.01 12.28 26.71
N ARG A 44 -9.54 13.13 25.78
CA ARG A 44 -10.40 14.13 25.12
C ARG A 44 -11.34 13.51 24.11
N ASN A 45 -12.63 13.83 24.26
CA ASN A 45 -13.74 13.37 23.42
C ASN A 45 -13.64 11.89 23.09
N GLY A 46 -13.21 11.08 24.06
CA GLY A 46 -12.84 9.73 23.74
C GLY A 46 -12.66 8.82 24.92
N LEU A 47 -12.92 7.54 24.63
CA LEU A 47 -12.71 6.42 25.54
C LEU A 47 -11.73 5.40 24.95
N TYR A 48 -10.98 5.77 23.90
CA TYR A 48 -10.08 4.91 23.12
C TYR A 48 -9.25 3.93 23.98
N GLY A 49 -8.64 4.40 25.06
CA GLY A 49 -7.78 3.61 25.95
C GLY A 49 -8.50 2.93 27.13
N SER A 50 -9.81 3.09 27.29
CA SER A 50 -10.54 2.71 28.52
C SER A 50 -10.52 1.21 28.83
N MET A 51 -10.61 0.34 27.82
CA MET A 51 -10.51 -1.11 28.02
C MET A 51 -9.09 -1.55 28.36
N ALA A 52 -8.08 -0.99 27.68
CA ALA A 52 -6.68 -1.24 27.97
C ALA A 52 -6.30 -0.81 29.39
N PHE A 53 -6.77 0.37 29.80
CA PHE A 53 -6.64 0.91 31.14
C PHE A 53 -7.32 0.02 32.19
N SER A 54 -8.58 -0.36 31.95
CA SER A 54 -9.35 -1.24 32.84
C SER A 54 -8.64 -2.57 33.10
N ASP A 55 -8.11 -3.20 32.05
CA ASP A 55 -7.34 -4.44 32.16
C ASP A 55 -6.05 -4.22 32.97
N GLY A 56 -5.29 -3.15 32.67
CA GLY A 56 -4.06 -2.83 33.42
C GLY A 56 -4.31 -2.54 34.91
N CYS A 57 -5.38 -1.83 35.23
CA CYS A 57 -5.80 -1.55 36.61
C CYS A 57 -6.14 -2.83 37.38
N LYS A 58 -6.92 -3.73 36.76
CA LYS A 58 -7.28 -5.03 37.36
C LYS A 58 -6.05 -5.90 37.62
N ASP A 59 -5.12 -5.97 36.66
CA ASP A 59 -3.88 -6.75 36.78
C ASP A 59 -2.98 -6.23 37.92
N GLU A 60 -2.95 -4.91 38.14
CA GLU A 60 -2.09 -4.28 39.15
C GLU A 60 -2.74 -4.10 40.53
N GLY A 61 -4.05 -4.32 40.64
CA GLY A 61 -4.82 -4.13 41.89
C GLY A 61 -5.17 -2.66 42.20
N VAL A 62 -5.32 -1.83 41.16
CA VAL A 62 -5.72 -0.43 41.24
C VAL A 62 -7.16 -0.30 40.74
N GLN A 63 -8.01 0.48 41.41
CA GLN A 63 -9.38 0.70 40.94
C GLN A 63 -9.39 1.61 39.69
N PRO A 64 -9.95 1.15 38.55
CA PRO A 64 -10.11 2.00 37.38
C PRO A 64 -11.29 2.96 37.56
N ILE A 65 -11.08 4.23 37.25
CA ILE A 65 -12.15 5.23 37.12
C ILE A 65 -12.23 5.61 35.64
N ILE A 66 -13.37 5.33 35.01
CA ILE A 66 -13.58 5.64 33.60
C ILE A 66 -14.18 7.03 33.47
N GLY A 67 -13.48 7.93 32.79
CA GLY A 67 -13.97 9.25 32.47
C GLY A 67 -13.55 9.71 31.09
N ALA A 68 -14.06 10.87 30.70
CA ALA A 68 -13.72 11.54 29.45
C ALA A 68 -13.75 13.06 29.65
N MET A 69 -12.88 13.75 28.94
CA MET A 69 -12.97 15.20 28.78
C MET A 69 -13.89 15.47 27.60
N LEU A 70 -15.11 15.94 27.86
CA LEU A 70 -16.09 16.23 26.83
C LEU A 70 -15.98 17.70 26.41
N GLY A 71 -15.86 17.93 25.10
CA GLY A 71 -15.94 19.27 24.52
C GLY A 71 -17.37 19.78 24.57
N VAL A 72 -17.58 20.98 25.10
CA VAL A 72 -18.88 21.62 25.22
C VAL A 72 -18.84 22.99 24.55
N LEU A 73 -19.79 23.26 23.67
CA LEU A 73 -19.95 24.57 23.05
C LEU A 73 -20.47 25.57 24.09
N ARG A 74 -19.72 26.65 24.32
CA ARG A 74 -20.09 27.69 25.28
C ARG A 74 -21.40 28.36 24.85
N PRO A 75 -22.44 28.38 25.70
CA PRO A 75 -23.71 29.00 25.35
C PRO A 75 -23.57 30.54 25.22
N GLY A 76 -24.42 31.15 24.39
CA GLY A 76 -24.51 32.61 24.27
C GLY A 76 -23.46 33.29 23.38
N ARG A 77 -22.59 32.53 22.71
CA ARG A 77 -21.66 33.06 21.69
C ARG A 77 -22.31 33.05 20.30
N PRO A 78 -21.96 34.02 19.41
CA PRO A 78 -22.48 34.04 18.06
C PRO A 78 -21.89 32.88 17.22
N ALA A 79 -22.68 32.34 16.30
CA ALA A 79 -22.34 31.14 15.53
C ALA A 79 -21.05 31.26 14.69
N ASN A 80 -20.62 32.48 14.36
CA ASN A 80 -19.39 32.74 13.62
C ASN A 80 -18.12 32.81 14.49
N ALA A 81 -18.24 32.70 15.81
CA ALA A 81 -17.13 32.64 16.75
C ALA A 81 -17.42 31.63 17.88
N PRO A 82 -17.59 30.33 17.55
CA PRO A 82 -17.84 29.30 18.54
C PRO A 82 -16.65 29.17 19.49
N MET A 83 -16.93 28.97 20.77
CA MET A 83 -15.92 28.72 21.80
C MET A 83 -16.19 27.36 22.41
N HIS A 84 -15.18 26.49 22.40
CA HIS A 84 -15.28 25.14 22.96
C HIS A 84 -14.52 25.09 24.29
N ASP A 85 -15.25 24.72 25.34
CA ASP A 85 -14.72 24.49 26.67
C ASP A 85 -14.77 23.00 27.02
N TRP A 86 -14.17 22.63 28.13
CA TRP A 86 -14.15 21.24 28.57
C TRP A 86 -15.01 21.00 29.81
N LEU A 87 -15.55 19.79 29.89
CA LEU A 87 -16.21 19.24 31.07
C LEU A 87 -15.67 17.84 31.32
N ALA A 88 -15.19 17.56 32.53
CA ALA A 88 -14.69 16.24 32.88
C ALA A 88 -15.84 15.39 33.42
N LEU A 89 -16.17 14.29 32.75
CA LEU A 89 -17.26 13.37 33.13
C LEU A 89 -16.70 12.02 33.58
N TYR A 90 -17.30 11.45 34.62
CA TYR A 90 -16.89 10.17 35.21
C TYR A 90 -18.09 9.26 35.40
N ALA A 91 -17.93 7.99 35.02
CA ALA A 91 -18.98 6.99 35.14
C ALA A 91 -19.00 6.42 36.56
N GLN A 92 -20.15 6.56 37.24
CA GLN A 92 -20.38 5.99 38.56
C GLN A 92 -20.69 4.48 38.48
N ASP A 93 -21.49 4.12 37.48
CA ASP A 93 -22.05 2.80 37.25
C ASP A 93 -22.18 2.50 35.74
N ALA A 94 -22.85 1.40 35.38
CA ALA A 94 -23.05 1.01 33.99
C ALA A 94 -23.89 2.03 33.19
N ALA A 95 -24.90 2.65 33.81
CA ALA A 95 -25.71 3.67 33.14
C ALA A 95 -24.88 4.92 32.85
N GLY A 96 -24.02 5.31 33.80
CA GLY A 96 -23.02 6.35 33.57
C GLY A 96 -22.07 6.01 32.41
N TYR A 97 -21.55 4.78 32.35
CA TYR A 97 -20.67 4.37 31.25
C TYR A 97 -21.38 4.48 29.88
N ASP A 98 -22.62 4.00 29.79
CA ASP A 98 -23.42 4.09 28.57
C ASP A 98 -23.69 5.55 28.18
N ASN A 99 -23.95 6.42 29.15
CA ASN A 99 -24.14 7.85 28.93
C ASN A 99 -22.85 8.54 28.45
N ILE A 100 -21.67 8.22 28.99
CA ILE A 100 -20.40 8.75 28.45
C ILE A 100 -20.19 8.26 27.01
N CYS A 101 -20.42 6.97 26.73
CA CYS A 101 -20.33 6.43 25.38
C CYS A 101 -21.24 7.18 24.39
N ALA A 102 -22.49 7.44 24.78
CA ALA A 102 -23.43 8.20 23.98
C ALA A 102 -22.96 9.64 23.75
N LEU A 103 -22.61 10.37 24.81
CA LEU A 103 -22.18 11.78 24.71
C LEU A 103 -20.90 11.95 23.89
N VAL A 104 -19.92 11.07 24.06
CA VAL A 104 -18.69 11.06 23.26
C VAL A 104 -19.00 10.73 21.79
N SER A 105 -19.91 9.79 21.54
CA SER A 105 -20.33 9.47 20.17
C SER A 105 -21.04 10.67 19.53
N MET A 106 -21.96 11.32 20.24
CA MET A 106 -22.65 12.53 19.76
C MET A 106 -21.65 13.66 19.45
N ALA A 107 -20.65 13.86 20.32
CA ALA A 107 -19.59 14.85 20.09
C ALA A 107 -18.84 14.63 18.76
N HIS A 108 -18.80 13.39 18.29
CA HIS A 108 -18.20 12.99 17.04
C HIS A 108 -19.14 12.98 15.84
N LEU A 109 -20.37 12.48 16.01
CA LEU A 109 -21.27 12.16 14.91
C LEU A 109 -22.23 13.30 14.56
N ASP A 110 -22.65 14.11 15.53
CA ASP A 110 -23.76 15.07 15.38
C ASP A 110 -23.29 16.50 15.09
N ARG A 111 -21.98 16.75 15.19
CA ARG A 111 -21.40 18.07 14.95
C ARG A 111 -21.18 18.34 13.45
N PRO A 112 -21.03 19.62 13.04
CA PRO A 112 -20.43 19.96 11.76
C PRO A 112 -19.02 19.35 11.64
N VAL A 113 -18.72 18.71 10.51
CA VAL A 113 -17.51 17.89 10.33
C VAL A 113 -16.23 18.76 10.37
N GLU A 114 -16.35 20.01 9.95
CA GLU A 114 -15.33 21.05 9.96
C GLU A 114 -14.99 21.59 11.36
N GLU A 115 -15.87 21.38 12.35
CA GLU A 115 -15.66 21.81 13.73
C GLU A 115 -14.96 20.74 14.58
N VAL A 116 -14.40 21.16 15.71
CA VAL A 116 -13.80 20.23 16.68
C VAL A 116 -14.88 19.41 17.40
N PRO A 117 -14.59 18.18 17.88
CA PRO A 117 -15.56 17.38 18.62
C PRO A 117 -16.15 18.09 19.84
N HIS A 118 -17.47 18.25 19.85
CA HIS A 118 -18.19 18.94 20.91
C HIS A 118 -19.67 18.57 20.96
N VAL A 119 -20.31 18.82 22.11
CA VAL A 119 -21.76 18.82 22.29
C VAL A 119 -22.24 20.19 22.76
N THR A 120 -23.54 20.47 22.68
CA THR A 120 -24.13 21.61 23.38
C THR A 120 -24.44 21.27 24.83
N VAL A 121 -24.61 22.27 25.69
CA VAL A 121 -25.03 22.04 27.09
C VAL A 121 -26.40 21.35 27.14
N GLU A 122 -27.29 21.68 26.20
CA GLU A 122 -28.62 21.11 26.09
C GLU A 122 -28.58 19.61 25.73
N ALA A 123 -27.57 19.16 25.00
CA ALA A 123 -27.40 17.74 24.64
C ALA A 123 -27.10 16.84 25.85
N LEU A 124 -26.61 17.41 26.96
CA LEU A 124 -26.40 16.70 28.23
C LEU A 124 -27.72 16.29 28.88
N ALA A 125 -28.81 17.04 28.64
CA ALA A 125 -30.10 16.77 29.26
C ALA A 125 -30.61 15.36 28.90
N GLY A 126 -31.00 14.59 29.93
CA GLY A 126 -31.43 13.19 29.78
C GLY A 126 -30.30 12.17 29.63
N ARG A 127 -29.03 12.59 29.70
CA ARG A 127 -27.83 11.72 29.62
C ARG A 127 -26.83 11.97 30.75
N THR A 128 -27.30 12.46 31.90
CA THR A 128 -26.44 12.73 33.08
C THR A 128 -26.60 11.71 34.20
N ASP A 129 -27.53 10.77 34.12
CA ASP A 129 -27.70 9.72 35.11
C ASP A 129 -26.46 8.83 35.23
N GLY A 130 -26.06 8.50 36.45
CA GLY A 130 -24.83 7.76 36.72
C GLY A 130 -23.53 8.51 36.40
N LEU A 131 -23.57 9.82 36.06
CA LEU A 131 -22.37 10.64 35.82
C LEU A 131 -22.03 11.58 36.97
N ILE A 132 -20.74 11.71 37.27
CA ILE A 132 -20.15 12.81 38.04
C ILE A 132 -19.47 13.78 37.07
N ALA A 133 -19.63 15.08 37.30
CA ALA A 133 -19.02 16.14 36.51
C ALA A 133 -18.04 16.98 37.34
N LEU A 134 -16.86 17.24 36.78
CA LEU A 134 -15.86 18.18 37.28
C LEU A 134 -15.74 19.36 36.31
N THR A 135 -15.59 20.58 36.82
CA THR A 135 -15.60 21.81 36.03
C THR A 135 -14.36 22.04 35.15
N ALA A 136 -13.45 21.06 35.02
CA ALA A 136 -12.29 21.05 34.12
C ALA A 136 -11.18 22.08 34.39
N GLY A 137 -11.12 22.67 35.59
CA GLY A 137 -10.10 23.65 35.97
C GLY A 137 -9.98 24.81 34.96
N GLY A 138 -8.76 25.26 34.66
CA GLY A 138 -8.50 26.34 33.68
C GLY A 138 -8.94 26.05 32.24
N GLU A 139 -9.30 24.80 31.92
CA GLU A 139 -9.80 24.41 30.60
C GLU A 139 -11.33 24.48 30.49
N GLY A 140 -12.03 24.59 31.61
CA GLY A 140 -13.48 24.66 31.66
C GLY A 140 -14.03 26.07 31.51
N ALA A 141 -15.29 26.16 31.10
CA ALA A 141 -15.97 27.43 30.87
C ALA A 141 -16.00 28.30 32.13
N LEU A 142 -16.18 27.68 33.31
CA LEU A 142 -16.32 28.40 34.57
C LEU A 142 -15.05 29.19 34.94
N ALA A 143 -13.88 28.55 34.89
CA ALA A 143 -12.62 29.23 35.18
C ALA A 143 -12.29 30.31 34.12
N ARG A 144 -12.53 30.00 32.84
CA ARG A 144 -12.31 30.95 31.74
C ARG A 144 -13.19 32.19 31.85
N LEU A 145 -14.47 32.04 32.18
CA LEU A 145 -15.39 33.17 32.36
C LEU A 145 -14.95 34.08 33.52
N PHE A 146 -14.51 33.52 34.64
CA PHE A 146 -13.94 34.33 35.73
C PHE A 146 -12.63 35.02 35.33
N ALA A 147 -11.74 34.31 34.63
CA ALA A 147 -10.50 34.89 34.14
C ALA A 147 -10.72 36.00 33.07
N GLU A 148 -11.81 35.90 32.30
CA GLU A 148 -12.30 36.91 31.35
C GLU A 148 -13.13 38.04 32.02
N ASP A 149 -13.20 38.09 33.36
CA ASP A 149 -13.96 39.07 34.14
C ASP A 149 -15.48 39.09 33.84
N GLN A 150 -16.09 37.92 33.59
CA GLN A 150 -17.52 37.73 33.28
C GLN A 150 -18.25 36.89 34.37
N PRO A 151 -18.42 37.40 35.60
CA PRO A 151 -18.99 36.63 36.71
C PRO A 151 -20.47 36.25 36.50
N ASP A 152 -21.29 37.14 35.92
CA ASP A 152 -22.72 36.85 35.71
C ASP A 152 -22.93 35.65 34.76
N ALA A 153 -22.11 35.56 33.72
CA ALA A 153 -22.13 34.43 32.79
C ALA A 153 -21.63 33.14 33.45
N ALA A 154 -20.62 33.24 34.33
CA ALA A 154 -20.12 32.11 35.12
C ALA A 154 -21.20 31.55 36.06
N VAL A 155 -21.93 32.42 36.75
CA VAL A 155 -23.05 32.04 37.64
C VAL A 155 -24.17 31.38 36.84
N ALA A 156 -24.58 31.96 35.71
CA ALA A 156 -25.61 31.35 34.86
C ALA A 156 -25.18 29.98 34.30
N TYR A 157 -23.89 29.79 34.02
CA TYR A 157 -23.36 28.52 33.55
C TYR A 157 -23.34 27.44 34.64
N VAL A 158 -22.89 27.78 35.86
CA VAL A 158 -22.88 26.80 36.96
C VAL A 158 -24.30 26.39 37.36
N GLU A 159 -25.28 27.30 37.30
CA GLU A 159 -26.69 26.98 37.57
C GLU A 159 -27.24 25.90 36.62
N ARG A 160 -26.87 25.97 35.34
CA ARG A 160 -27.24 24.93 34.37
C ARG A 160 -26.57 23.60 34.69
N LEU A 161 -25.28 23.61 35.04
CA LEU A 161 -24.56 22.38 35.39
C LEU A 161 -25.08 21.76 36.68
N GLU A 162 -25.42 22.56 37.68
CA GLU A 162 -25.97 22.11 38.96
C GLU A 162 -27.32 21.41 38.75
N ALA A 163 -28.18 21.97 37.90
CA ALA A 163 -29.44 21.34 37.52
C ALA A 163 -29.26 20.01 36.78
N LEU A 164 -28.19 19.89 35.97
CA LEU A 164 -27.88 18.67 35.22
C LEU A 164 -27.22 17.58 36.08
N PHE A 165 -26.42 17.97 37.08
CA PHE A 165 -25.64 17.08 37.94
C PHE A 165 -25.90 17.34 39.44
N PRO A 166 -27.15 17.15 39.91
CA PRO A 166 -27.49 17.36 41.32
C PRO A 166 -26.66 16.43 42.21
N ASP A 167 -26.03 16.98 43.25
CA ASP A 167 -25.09 16.31 44.18
C ASP A 167 -23.91 15.57 43.50
N ARG A 168 -23.64 15.91 42.24
CA ARG A 168 -22.70 15.22 41.34
C ARG A 168 -21.80 16.18 40.56
N LEU A 169 -21.93 17.49 40.80
CA LEU A 169 -21.05 18.52 40.27
C LEU A 169 -19.97 18.88 41.30
N TYR A 170 -18.72 18.87 40.87
CA TYR A 170 -17.57 19.28 41.68
C TYR A 170 -16.82 20.44 41.01
N VAL A 171 -16.49 21.46 41.80
CA VAL A 171 -15.64 22.56 41.35
C VAL A 171 -14.18 22.10 41.41
N GLU A 172 -13.55 21.99 40.24
CA GLU A 172 -12.18 21.51 40.08
C GLU A 172 -11.17 22.64 40.27
N ILE A 173 -10.21 22.45 41.17
CA ILE A 173 -9.10 23.37 41.42
C ILE A 173 -7.77 22.71 41.00
N CYS A 174 -7.01 23.43 40.16
CA CYS A 174 -5.70 23.04 39.65
C CYS A 174 -4.69 24.12 40.02
N ARG A 175 -3.48 23.72 40.42
CA ARG A 175 -2.38 24.65 40.74
C ARG A 175 -1.12 24.28 39.95
N ARG A 176 -1.02 24.74 38.70
CA ARG A 176 0.12 24.46 37.78
C ARG A 176 0.82 25.72 37.27
N LEU A 177 0.67 26.84 37.99
CA LEU A 177 1.16 28.17 37.61
C LEU A 177 0.57 28.68 36.28
N ASP A 178 -0.63 28.20 35.93
CA ASP A 178 -1.37 28.69 34.77
C ASP A 178 -2.07 30.03 35.09
N PRO A 179 -1.98 31.05 34.23
CA PRO A 179 -2.59 32.37 34.49
C PRO A 179 -4.11 32.34 34.61
N VAL A 180 -4.80 31.46 33.89
CA VAL A 180 -6.26 31.31 33.95
C VAL A 180 -6.64 30.64 35.26
N GLU A 181 -5.96 29.55 35.63
CA GLU A 181 -6.17 28.87 36.92
C GLU A 181 -5.99 29.85 38.09
N GLY A 182 -4.87 30.58 38.12
CA GLY A 182 -4.55 31.50 39.21
C GLY A 182 -5.50 32.70 39.33
N LYS A 183 -5.98 33.26 38.21
CA LYS A 183 -6.95 34.37 38.23
C LYS A 183 -8.35 33.91 38.63
N ALA A 184 -8.76 32.71 38.23
CA ALA A 184 -10.10 32.19 38.51
C ALA A 184 -10.25 31.60 39.92
N GLU A 185 -9.18 31.05 40.51
CA GLU A 185 -9.24 30.29 41.76
C GLU A 185 -9.99 30.99 42.91
N PRO A 186 -9.71 32.26 43.29
CA PRO A 186 -10.43 32.91 44.38
C PRO A 186 -11.95 32.96 44.14
N HIS A 187 -12.37 33.28 42.91
CA HIS A 187 -13.78 33.35 42.53
C HIS A 187 -14.45 31.98 42.50
N LEU A 188 -13.72 30.93 42.12
CA LEU A 188 -14.20 29.55 42.16
C LEU A 188 -14.43 29.07 43.59
N LEU A 189 -13.55 29.45 44.53
CA LEU A 189 -13.71 29.12 45.95
C LEU A 189 -14.92 29.83 46.55
N ASP A 190 -15.05 31.15 46.33
CA ASP A 190 -16.21 31.92 46.80
C ASP A 190 -17.52 31.33 46.26
N LEU A 191 -17.57 31.05 44.94
CA LEU A 191 -18.74 30.43 44.31
C LEU A 191 -19.07 29.06 44.91
N ALA A 192 -18.06 28.21 45.14
CA ALA A 192 -18.24 26.89 45.69
C ALA A 192 -18.80 26.93 47.12
N TYR A 193 -18.29 27.83 47.97
CA TYR A 193 -18.77 28.00 49.33
C TYR A 193 -20.17 28.61 49.39
N ASP A 194 -20.44 29.66 48.60
CA ASP A 194 -21.74 30.34 48.55
C ASP A 194 -22.87 29.41 48.10
N ARG A 195 -22.57 28.49 47.18
CA ARG A 195 -23.53 27.53 46.62
C ARG A 195 -23.45 26.13 47.22
N ASN A 196 -22.58 25.91 48.20
CA ASN A 196 -22.32 24.61 48.82
C ASN A 196 -21.97 23.50 47.81
N LEU A 197 -21.17 23.83 46.79
CA LEU A 197 -20.65 22.88 45.81
C LEU A 197 -19.32 22.28 46.32
N PRO A 198 -19.12 20.96 46.21
CA PRO A 198 -17.90 20.33 46.69
C PRO A 198 -16.69 20.70 45.81
N LEU A 199 -15.57 21.05 46.47
CA LEU A 199 -14.28 21.27 45.81
C LEU A 199 -13.54 19.95 45.56
N VAL A 200 -12.80 19.85 44.47
CA VAL A 200 -11.90 18.71 44.23
C VAL A 200 -10.58 19.16 43.62
N ALA A 201 -9.48 18.68 44.18
CA ALA A 201 -8.14 18.99 43.73
C ALA A 201 -7.69 17.98 42.66
N THR A 202 -7.24 18.46 41.51
CA THR A 202 -6.67 17.63 40.45
C THR A 202 -5.32 18.17 39.99
N ASN A 203 -4.60 17.35 39.23
CA ASN A 203 -3.40 17.76 38.51
C ASN A 203 -3.46 17.14 37.12
N PRO A 204 -3.94 17.87 36.09
CA PRO A 204 -4.03 17.33 34.74
C PRO A 204 -2.67 16.83 34.27
N THR A 205 -2.58 15.50 34.19
CA THR A 205 -1.34 14.76 34.03
C THR A 205 -1.22 14.30 32.57
N CYS A 206 -0.13 14.68 31.91
CA CYS A 206 0.20 14.28 30.53
C CYS A 206 1.37 13.28 30.47
N PHE A 207 2.24 13.23 31.46
CA PHE A 207 3.40 12.32 31.48
C PHE A 207 3.67 11.75 32.88
N THR A 208 4.44 10.67 32.99
CA THR A 208 4.64 9.99 34.29
C THR A 208 5.65 10.69 35.18
N GLU A 209 6.71 11.26 34.61
CA GLU A 209 7.86 11.78 35.35
C GLU A 209 8.30 13.18 34.89
N PRO A 210 8.85 14.03 35.77
CA PRO A 210 9.20 15.42 35.45
C PRO A 210 10.16 15.56 34.25
N HIS A 211 11.11 14.65 34.10
CA HIS A 211 12.14 14.69 33.07
C HIS A 211 11.61 14.39 31.65
N PHE A 212 10.31 14.08 31.52
CA PHE A 212 9.63 13.92 30.25
C PHE A 212 9.14 15.25 29.65
N HIS A 213 9.16 16.33 30.44
CA HIS A 213 8.66 17.66 30.06
C HIS A 213 9.13 18.14 28.68
N GLU A 214 10.44 18.08 28.41
CA GLU A 214 11.02 18.52 27.13
C GLU A 214 10.54 17.66 25.94
N ALA A 215 10.45 16.34 26.13
CA ALA A 215 9.97 15.44 25.08
C ALA A 215 8.48 15.66 24.79
N HIS A 216 7.69 15.95 25.84
CA HIS A 216 6.29 16.34 25.70
C HIS A 216 6.13 17.68 24.96
N ASP A 217 7.00 18.65 25.22
CA ASP A 217 7.01 19.93 24.49
C ASP A 217 7.29 19.76 22.98
N VAL A 218 8.26 18.90 22.65
CA VAL A 218 8.53 18.47 21.26
C VAL A 218 7.30 17.79 20.65
N MET A 219 6.61 16.93 21.40
CA MET A 219 5.39 16.26 20.93
C MET A 219 4.26 17.25 20.60
N LEU A 220 4.05 18.27 21.43
CA LEU A 220 3.08 19.35 21.15
C LEU A 220 3.46 20.12 19.87
N CYS A 221 4.75 20.39 19.65
CA CYS A 221 5.21 21.00 18.40
C CYS A 221 4.91 20.11 17.17
N ILE A 222 5.01 18.79 17.32
CA ILE A 222 4.63 17.84 16.26
C ILE A 222 3.12 17.95 15.96
N ALA A 223 2.29 18.02 17.01
CA ALA A 223 0.83 18.17 16.90
C ALA A 223 0.44 19.45 16.16
N ASP A 224 0.99 20.58 16.58
CA ASP A 224 0.65 21.91 16.07
C ASP A 224 1.37 22.26 14.76
N SER A 225 2.20 21.35 14.25
CA SER A 225 3.10 21.60 13.12
C SER A 225 4.01 22.84 13.31
N ALA A 226 4.39 23.11 14.56
CA ALA A 226 5.22 24.24 14.97
C ALA A 226 6.69 23.84 15.20
N TYR A 227 7.55 24.82 15.47
CA TYR A 227 8.96 24.62 15.80
C TYR A 227 9.21 24.94 17.28
N VAL A 228 10.16 24.23 17.90
CA VAL A 228 10.46 24.39 19.33
C VAL A 228 10.89 25.83 19.68
N ASP A 229 11.63 26.48 18.77
CA ASP A 229 12.16 27.84 18.96
C ASP A 229 11.17 28.95 18.58
N MET A 230 9.95 28.61 18.15
CA MET A 230 8.91 29.60 17.86
C MET A 230 8.37 30.19 19.18
N PRO A 231 8.30 31.54 19.32
CA PRO A 231 7.90 32.17 20.58
C PRO A 231 6.40 32.12 20.86
N ASP A 232 5.56 32.19 19.83
CA ASP A 232 4.10 32.18 19.94
C ASP A 232 3.55 30.79 19.59
N ARG A 233 3.68 29.87 20.54
CA ARG A 233 3.21 28.49 20.41
C ARG A 233 2.68 27.95 21.73
N ARG A 234 1.94 26.86 21.64
CA ARG A 234 1.59 26.04 22.80
C ARG A 234 2.84 25.42 23.41
N THR A 235 2.97 25.50 24.74
CA THR A 235 4.10 24.95 25.50
C THR A 235 3.65 23.91 26.51
N SER A 236 4.54 22.96 26.79
CA SER A 236 4.35 21.96 27.84
C SER A 236 4.47 22.59 29.23
N SER A 237 3.54 22.26 30.15
CA SER A 237 3.66 22.64 31.57
C SER A 237 4.65 21.71 32.29
N PRO A 238 5.63 22.24 33.04
CA PRO A 238 6.56 21.43 33.84
C PRO A 238 5.87 20.64 34.96
N ASP A 239 4.65 21.03 35.32
CA ASP A 239 3.84 20.46 36.40
C ASP A 239 2.87 19.35 35.93
N ALA A 240 2.83 19.04 34.63
CA ALA A 240 1.91 18.06 34.04
C ALA A 240 2.34 16.58 34.20
N TRP A 241 3.15 16.27 35.22
CA TRP A 241 3.54 14.90 35.56
C TRP A 241 2.68 14.29 36.68
N MET A 242 2.68 12.96 36.81
CA MET A 242 1.91 12.27 37.86
C MET A 242 2.55 12.47 39.25
N LYS A 243 2.17 13.56 39.93
CA LYS A 243 2.71 13.95 41.25
C LYS A 243 2.35 12.92 42.35
N PRO A 244 3.30 12.56 43.25
CA PRO A 244 3.03 11.79 44.46
C PRO A 244 2.08 12.52 45.42
N ALA A 245 1.39 11.78 46.30
CA ALA A 245 0.47 12.37 47.27
C ALA A 245 1.11 13.43 48.19
N GLY A 246 2.39 13.29 48.52
CA GLY A 246 3.11 14.27 49.35
C GLY A 246 3.25 15.64 48.69
N GLU A 247 3.51 15.68 47.38
CA GLU A 247 3.56 16.94 46.60
C GLU A 247 2.17 17.55 46.49
N MET A 248 1.14 16.75 46.20
CA MET A 248 -0.24 17.23 46.16
C MET A 248 -0.71 17.78 47.51
N LYS A 249 -0.34 17.12 48.62
CA LYS A 249 -0.63 17.61 49.97
C LYS A 249 0.02 18.95 50.27
N ARG A 250 1.27 19.16 49.82
CA ARG A 250 1.95 20.45 49.96
C ARG A 250 1.29 21.54 49.13
N LEU A 251 0.84 21.21 47.92
CA LEU A 251 0.18 22.17 47.03
C LEU A 251 -1.19 22.62 47.52
N PHE A 252 -1.91 21.79 48.28
CA PHE A 252 -3.27 22.04 48.77
C PHE A 252 -3.34 21.96 50.30
N GLU A 253 -2.30 22.40 51.01
CA GLU A 253 -2.25 22.37 52.48
C GLU A 253 -3.37 23.21 53.12
N ASP A 254 -3.77 24.29 52.44
CA ASP A 254 -4.86 25.19 52.78
C ASP A 254 -6.26 24.67 52.42
N LEU A 255 -6.38 23.66 51.54
CA LEU A 255 -7.64 23.08 51.07
C LEU A 255 -7.64 21.54 51.19
N PRO A 256 -7.53 20.98 52.41
CA PRO A 256 -7.45 19.54 52.61
C PRO A 256 -8.71 18.79 52.14
N GLU A 257 -9.89 19.42 52.19
CA GLU A 257 -11.15 18.83 51.70
C GLU A 257 -11.14 18.57 50.19
N ALA A 258 -10.45 19.42 49.41
CA ALA A 258 -10.35 19.24 47.97
C ALA A 258 -9.57 17.95 47.61
N LEU A 259 -8.53 17.61 48.39
CA LEU A 259 -7.82 16.34 48.25
C LEU A 259 -8.65 15.15 48.73
N ALA A 260 -9.33 15.29 49.87
CA ALA A 260 -10.18 14.23 50.42
C ALA A 260 -11.31 13.84 49.43
N ASN A 261 -11.90 14.82 48.76
CA ASN A 261 -12.95 14.60 47.76
C ASN A 261 -12.47 13.80 46.53
N THR A 262 -11.16 13.73 46.26
CA THR A 262 -10.65 12.84 45.19
C THR A 262 -10.96 11.37 45.46
N LEU A 263 -10.87 10.96 46.73
CA LEU A 263 -11.21 9.61 47.16
C LEU A 263 -12.72 9.39 47.22
N VAL A 264 -13.50 10.43 47.53
CA VAL A 264 -14.98 10.36 47.48
C VAL A 264 -15.44 10.10 46.05
N VAL A 265 -14.91 10.83 45.07
CA VAL A 265 -15.21 10.56 43.65
C VAL A 265 -14.79 9.14 43.28
N ALA A 266 -13.60 8.69 43.68
CA ALA A 266 -13.15 7.32 43.43
C ALA A 266 -14.09 6.27 44.03
N GLN A 267 -14.56 6.46 45.26
CA GLN A 267 -15.50 5.55 45.93
C GLN A 267 -16.88 5.52 45.25
N ARG A 268 -17.30 6.64 44.65
CA ARG A 268 -18.57 6.76 43.91
C ARG A 268 -18.50 6.18 42.49
N CYS A 269 -17.32 5.80 42.00
CA CYS A 269 -17.09 5.30 40.64
C CYS A 269 -16.68 3.83 40.64
N ALA A 270 -17.66 2.92 40.48
CA ALA A 270 -17.48 1.48 40.61
C ALA A 270 -17.71 0.71 39.28
N VAL A 271 -17.33 1.30 38.15
CA VAL A 271 -17.48 0.69 36.82
C VAL A 271 -16.15 0.64 36.07
N ALA A 272 -15.93 -0.46 35.35
CA ALA A 272 -14.85 -0.61 34.39
C ALA A 272 -15.44 -0.82 33.00
N ALA A 273 -14.66 -0.61 31.95
CA ALA A 273 -15.14 -0.87 30.59
C ALA A 273 -15.59 -2.35 30.45
N PRO A 274 -16.83 -2.62 30.02
CA PRO A 274 -17.42 -3.95 30.07
C PRO A 274 -16.85 -4.87 28.98
N LYS A 275 -16.69 -6.16 29.32
CA LYS A 275 -16.44 -7.22 28.34
C LYS A 275 -17.74 -7.98 28.09
N ARG A 276 -18.09 -8.23 26.84
CA ARG A 276 -19.35 -8.91 26.46
C ARG A 276 -19.05 -10.17 25.67
N LYS A 277 -20.00 -11.12 25.68
CA LYS A 277 -19.97 -12.24 24.73
C LYS A 277 -20.25 -11.72 23.31
N PRO A 278 -19.88 -12.44 22.25
CA PRO A 278 -20.19 -12.04 20.89
C PRO A 278 -21.69 -11.80 20.68
N ILE A 279 -22.01 -10.72 19.97
CA ILE A 279 -23.35 -10.23 19.64
C ILE A 279 -23.45 -10.20 18.12
N LEU A 280 -24.50 -10.80 17.58
CA LEU A 280 -24.82 -10.79 16.16
C LEU A 280 -26.27 -10.34 15.95
N PRO A 281 -26.57 -9.59 14.89
CA PRO A 281 -27.94 -9.32 14.50
C PRO A 281 -28.61 -10.63 14.06
N SER A 282 -29.90 -10.79 14.38
CA SER A 282 -30.64 -11.97 13.92
C SER A 282 -31.28 -11.75 12.56
N LEU A 283 -31.14 -12.73 11.67
CA LEU A 283 -31.76 -12.72 10.34
C LEU A 283 -33.12 -13.41 10.29
N ALA A 284 -33.41 -14.29 11.25
CA ALA A 284 -34.66 -15.05 11.32
C ALA A 284 -35.46 -14.79 12.61
N GLY A 285 -35.06 -13.78 13.39
CA GLY A 285 -35.67 -13.40 14.67
C GLY A 285 -35.20 -14.23 15.86
N ASP A 286 -34.87 -15.51 15.66
CA ASP A 286 -34.32 -16.40 16.69
C ASP A 286 -33.30 -17.42 16.14
N ILE A 287 -32.59 -18.08 17.06
CA ILE A 287 -31.53 -19.06 16.75
C ILE A 287 -32.08 -20.30 16.04
N GLU A 288 -33.31 -20.72 16.34
CA GLU A 288 -33.92 -21.90 15.71
C GLU A 288 -34.31 -21.64 14.25
N GLY A 289 -34.81 -20.43 13.98
CA GLY A 289 -35.09 -19.92 12.65
C GLY A 289 -33.83 -19.84 11.82
N GLU A 290 -32.73 -19.33 12.38
CA GLU A 290 -31.43 -19.30 11.71
C GLU A 290 -30.90 -20.70 11.42
N ALA A 291 -31.05 -21.63 12.36
CA ALA A 291 -30.64 -23.02 12.17
C ALA A 291 -31.42 -23.71 11.02
N ARG A 292 -32.73 -23.45 10.90
CA ARG A 292 -33.54 -23.95 9.78
C ARG A 292 -33.14 -23.29 8.47
N MET A 293 -33.05 -21.96 8.45
CA MET A 293 -32.66 -21.19 7.28
C MET A 293 -31.29 -21.59 6.74
N LEU A 294 -30.32 -21.83 7.63
CA LEU A 294 -29.00 -22.34 7.24
C LEU A 294 -29.09 -23.70 6.54
N ARG A 295 -29.82 -24.66 7.11
CA ARG A 295 -29.99 -26.00 6.51
C ARG A 295 -30.63 -25.92 5.13
N ASP A 296 -31.69 -25.14 5.00
CA ASP A 296 -32.44 -25.02 3.74
C ASP A 296 -31.58 -24.38 2.64
N LEU A 297 -30.94 -23.26 2.95
CA LEU A 297 -30.08 -22.55 1.99
C LEU A 297 -28.83 -23.34 1.63
N ALA A 298 -28.18 -23.99 2.59
CA ALA A 298 -26.98 -24.78 2.32
C ALA A 298 -27.30 -26.04 1.50
N SER A 299 -28.45 -26.68 1.74
CA SER A 299 -28.91 -27.82 0.93
C SER A 299 -29.22 -27.39 -0.51
N ALA A 300 -29.98 -26.31 -0.69
CA ALA A 300 -30.31 -25.78 -2.01
C ALA A 300 -29.05 -25.31 -2.77
N GLY A 301 -28.12 -24.66 -2.07
CA GLY A 301 -26.85 -24.22 -2.62
C GLY A 301 -25.94 -25.36 -3.06
N LEU A 302 -25.89 -26.46 -2.29
CA LEU A 302 -25.15 -27.66 -2.67
C LEU A 302 -25.70 -28.26 -3.97
N GLU A 303 -27.02 -28.37 -4.11
CA GLU A 303 -27.66 -28.88 -5.33
C GLU A 303 -27.28 -28.03 -6.56
N ALA A 304 -27.30 -26.71 -6.43
CA ALA A 304 -26.90 -25.80 -7.50
C ALA A 304 -25.42 -25.96 -7.90
N ARG A 305 -24.52 -26.13 -6.92
CA ARG A 305 -23.09 -26.36 -7.17
C ARG A 305 -22.84 -27.70 -7.88
N LEU A 306 -23.46 -28.79 -7.40
CA LEU A 306 -23.33 -30.12 -8.01
C LEU A 306 -23.88 -30.14 -9.44
N ALA A 307 -25.00 -29.46 -9.69
CA ALA A 307 -25.54 -29.29 -11.04
C ALA A 307 -24.59 -28.52 -11.96
N LYS A 308 -23.97 -27.42 -11.48
CA LYS A 308 -22.98 -26.64 -12.25
C LYS A 308 -21.74 -27.48 -12.60
N LEU A 309 -21.30 -28.36 -11.71
CA LEU A 309 -20.16 -29.27 -11.95
C LEU A 309 -20.52 -30.53 -12.75
N GLY A 310 -21.80 -30.75 -13.07
CA GLY A 310 -22.24 -31.96 -13.79
C GLY A 310 -22.17 -33.24 -12.96
N ILE A 311 -22.15 -33.16 -11.63
CA ILE A 311 -22.09 -34.32 -10.73
C ILE A 311 -23.52 -34.86 -10.51
N ILE A 312 -23.92 -35.80 -11.36
CA ILE A 312 -25.28 -36.37 -11.38
C ILE A 312 -25.35 -37.72 -10.65
N ALA A 313 -24.27 -38.51 -10.64
CA ALA A 313 -24.26 -39.85 -10.05
C ALA A 313 -24.38 -39.82 -8.52
N ASP A 314 -25.30 -40.61 -7.96
CA ASP A 314 -25.59 -40.62 -6.52
C ASP A 314 -24.36 -40.99 -5.68
N GLU A 315 -23.50 -41.89 -6.16
CA GLU A 315 -22.27 -42.29 -5.46
C GLU A 315 -21.27 -41.13 -5.33
N ALA A 316 -21.22 -40.23 -6.31
CA ALA A 316 -20.36 -39.05 -6.28
C ALA A 316 -20.96 -37.91 -5.44
N ARG A 317 -22.28 -37.89 -5.26
CA ARG A 317 -23.02 -36.89 -4.47
C ARG A 317 -23.00 -37.19 -2.97
N GLN A 318 -23.01 -38.48 -2.61
CA GLN A 318 -23.11 -38.94 -1.23
C GLN A 318 -22.06 -38.32 -0.27
N PRO A 319 -20.76 -38.22 -0.62
CA PRO A 319 -19.76 -37.60 0.26
C PRO A 319 -20.05 -36.13 0.58
N TYR A 320 -20.59 -35.38 -0.39
CA TYR A 320 -20.94 -33.97 -0.20
C TYR A 320 -22.13 -33.82 0.75
N ILE A 321 -23.16 -34.66 0.61
CA ILE A 321 -24.36 -34.63 1.45
C ILE A 321 -24.00 -34.97 2.89
N GLU A 322 -23.17 -36.00 3.10
CA GLU A 322 -22.70 -36.40 4.43
C GLU A 322 -21.88 -35.29 5.09
N ARG A 323 -20.95 -34.70 4.34
CA ARG A 323 -20.13 -33.58 4.83
C ARG A 323 -20.96 -32.35 5.14
N LEU A 324 -21.91 -31.99 4.28
CA LEU A 324 -22.83 -30.86 4.50
C LEU A 324 -23.60 -31.02 5.81
N LYS A 325 -24.16 -32.22 6.05
CA LYS A 325 -24.91 -32.51 7.27
C LYS A 325 -24.03 -32.39 8.52
N PHE A 326 -22.86 -33.01 8.49
CA PHE A 326 -21.88 -32.95 9.59
C PHE A 326 -21.50 -31.51 9.94
N GLU A 327 -21.12 -30.71 8.94
CA GLU A 327 -20.73 -29.31 9.15
C GLU A 327 -21.90 -28.46 9.67
N THR A 328 -23.09 -28.63 9.09
CA THR A 328 -24.27 -27.85 9.49
C THR A 328 -24.67 -28.13 10.93
N ASP A 329 -24.63 -29.40 11.36
CA ASP A 329 -24.94 -29.77 12.74
C ASP A 329 -23.91 -29.18 13.74
N ILE A 330 -22.62 -29.15 13.38
CA ILE A 330 -21.58 -28.51 14.22
C ILE A 330 -21.79 -26.98 14.30
N ILE A 331 -22.05 -26.32 13.17
CA ILE A 331 -22.27 -24.86 13.11
C ILE A 331 -23.45 -24.47 14.01
N ILE A 332 -24.54 -25.25 13.96
CA ILE A 332 -25.72 -25.03 14.78
C ILE A 332 -25.42 -25.29 16.26
N GLN A 333 -24.73 -26.40 16.58
CA GLN A 333 -24.36 -26.74 17.96
C GLN A 333 -23.49 -25.64 18.61
N MET A 334 -22.62 -25.01 17.83
CA MET A 334 -21.73 -23.95 18.33
C MET A 334 -22.36 -22.55 18.32
N GLY A 335 -23.58 -22.40 17.79
CA GLY A 335 -24.32 -21.14 17.81
C GLY A 335 -23.85 -20.12 16.76
N PHE A 336 -23.35 -20.57 15.62
CA PHE A 336 -22.90 -19.70 14.52
C PHE A 336 -23.77 -19.66 13.24
N PRO A 337 -25.05 -20.11 13.20
CA PRO A 337 -25.81 -20.07 11.96
C PRO A 337 -26.05 -18.64 11.45
N GLY A 338 -26.40 -17.69 12.33
CA GLY A 338 -26.56 -16.28 11.96
C GLY A 338 -25.31 -15.66 11.33
N TYR A 339 -24.11 -16.02 11.81
CA TYR A 339 -22.86 -15.53 11.24
C TYR A 339 -22.69 -15.97 9.78
N PHE A 340 -22.88 -17.25 9.48
CA PHE A 340 -22.80 -17.77 8.11
C PHE A 340 -23.84 -17.14 7.19
N LEU A 341 -25.06 -16.94 7.69
CA LEU A 341 -26.14 -16.33 6.92
C LEU A 341 -25.85 -14.85 6.59
N ILE A 342 -25.31 -14.08 7.55
CA ILE A 342 -24.89 -12.68 7.32
C ILE A 342 -23.80 -12.63 6.26
N VAL A 343 -22.78 -13.50 6.36
CA VAL A 343 -21.67 -13.55 5.40
C VAL A 343 -22.14 -13.95 4.00
N ALA A 344 -22.95 -15.00 3.90
CA ALA A 344 -23.51 -15.44 2.63
C ALA A 344 -24.35 -14.35 1.96
N ASP A 345 -25.10 -13.57 2.75
CA ASP A 345 -26.00 -12.55 2.24
C ASP A 345 -25.30 -11.43 1.46
N PHE A 346 -24.29 -10.79 2.05
CA PHE A 346 -23.61 -9.68 1.37
C PHE A 346 -22.67 -10.18 0.26
N ILE A 347 -22.13 -11.40 0.36
CA ILE A 347 -21.35 -12.01 -0.73
C ILE A 347 -22.26 -12.30 -1.93
N LYS A 348 -23.43 -12.91 -1.70
CA LYS A 348 -24.40 -13.18 -2.76
C LYS A 348 -24.87 -11.88 -3.41
N TRP A 349 -25.20 -10.87 -2.61
CA TRP A 349 -25.55 -9.56 -3.13
C TRP A 349 -24.45 -8.96 -4.01
N ALA A 350 -23.18 -9.04 -3.58
CA ALA A 350 -22.05 -8.55 -4.36
C ALA A 350 -21.94 -9.28 -5.72
N LYS A 351 -22.02 -10.61 -5.72
CA LYS A 351 -22.01 -11.42 -6.95
C LYS A 351 -23.19 -11.07 -7.89
N ASP A 352 -24.39 -10.89 -7.33
CA ASP A 352 -25.59 -10.51 -8.10
C ASP A 352 -25.50 -9.09 -8.72
N HIS A 353 -24.59 -8.23 -8.24
CA HIS A 353 -24.35 -6.85 -8.73
C HIS A 353 -23.03 -6.71 -9.51
N ASP A 354 -22.48 -7.82 -10.03
CA ASP A 354 -21.23 -7.88 -10.79
C ASP A 354 -20.03 -7.28 -10.02
N ILE A 355 -20.00 -7.48 -8.69
CA ILE A 355 -18.87 -7.13 -7.83
C ILE A 355 -18.06 -8.40 -7.60
N PRO A 356 -16.82 -8.49 -8.14
CA PRO A 356 -15.96 -9.65 -7.93
C PRO A 356 -15.66 -9.89 -6.46
N VAL A 357 -15.83 -11.15 -6.04
CA VAL A 357 -15.47 -11.66 -4.72
C VAL A 357 -14.40 -12.73 -4.90
N GLY A 358 -13.39 -12.73 -4.04
CA GLY A 358 -12.32 -13.72 -4.09
C GLY A 358 -12.82 -15.11 -3.71
N PRO A 359 -12.10 -16.16 -4.13
CA PRO A 359 -12.55 -17.54 -3.98
C PRO A 359 -12.54 -18.06 -2.53
N GLY A 360 -12.07 -17.25 -1.59
CA GLY A 360 -11.96 -17.52 -0.16
C GLY A 360 -10.59 -17.10 0.39
N ARG A 361 -10.50 -16.88 1.70
CA ARG A 361 -9.23 -16.63 2.39
C ARG A 361 -9.21 -17.33 3.75
N GLY A 362 -8.01 -17.64 4.21
CA GLY A 362 -7.82 -18.39 5.45
C GLY A 362 -8.38 -19.82 5.37
N SER A 363 -8.84 -20.33 6.51
CA SER A 363 -9.37 -21.69 6.62
C SER A 363 -10.82 -21.85 6.14
N GLY A 364 -11.55 -20.76 5.87
CA GLY A 364 -12.96 -20.81 5.47
C GLY A 364 -13.23 -21.65 4.22
N ALA A 365 -12.25 -21.73 3.30
CA ALA A 365 -12.32 -22.58 2.10
C ALA A 365 -12.39 -24.09 2.38
N GLY A 366 -12.17 -24.54 3.62
CA GLY A 366 -12.31 -25.95 4.01
C GLY A 366 -13.74 -26.42 4.32
N SER A 367 -14.75 -25.55 4.19
CA SER A 367 -16.15 -25.85 4.52
C SER A 367 -17.01 -26.06 3.28
N VAL A 368 -17.69 -27.22 3.21
CA VAL A 368 -18.74 -27.48 2.20
C VAL A 368 -19.93 -26.54 2.41
N VAL A 369 -20.29 -26.21 3.65
CA VAL A 369 -21.36 -25.22 3.93
C VAL A 369 -21.02 -23.85 3.36
N ALA A 370 -19.78 -23.37 3.56
CA ALA A 370 -19.34 -22.10 2.99
C ALA A 370 -19.37 -22.11 1.45
N TRP A 371 -18.92 -23.21 0.84
CA TRP A 371 -18.93 -23.37 -0.61
C TRP A 371 -20.36 -23.43 -1.21
N ALA A 372 -21.27 -24.15 -0.54
CA ALA A 372 -22.68 -24.26 -0.91
C ALA A 372 -23.40 -22.91 -0.81
N LEU A 373 -23.08 -22.09 0.20
CA LEU A 373 -23.63 -20.75 0.38
C LEU A 373 -22.96 -19.66 -0.49
N LEU A 374 -22.08 -20.05 -1.42
CA LEU A 374 -21.30 -19.16 -2.29
C LEU A 374 -20.30 -18.24 -1.56
N ILE A 375 -20.04 -18.49 -0.27
CA ILE A 375 -19.05 -17.76 0.53
C ILE A 375 -17.63 -18.02 -0.01
N THR A 376 -17.38 -19.27 -0.43
CA THR A 376 -16.12 -19.69 -1.05
C THR A 376 -16.41 -20.32 -2.41
N ASP A 377 -15.42 -20.29 -3.31
CA ASP A 377 -15.55 -20.80 -4.69
C ASP A 377 -14.70 -22.03 -4.97
N LEU A 378 -13.95 -22.52 -3.98
CA LEU A 378 -13.22 -23.78 -4.07
C LEU A 378 -14.04 -24.96 -3.58
N ASP A 379 -13.99 -26.07 -4.31
CA ASP A 379 -14.48 -27.37 -3.84
C ASP A 379 -13.52 -27.95 -2.79
N PRO A 380 -13.94 -28.02 -1.50
CA PRO A 380 -13.07 -28.50 -0.43
C PRO A 380 -12.81 -30.01 -0.51
N LEU A 381 -13.72 -30.81 -1.08
CA LEU A 381 -13.54 -32.26 -1.17
C LEU A 381 -12.57 -32.62 -2.29
N GLN A 382 -12.66 -31.94 -3.45
CA GLN A 382 -11.74 -32.14 -4.57
C GLN A 382 -10.28 -31.86 -4.17
N LEU A 383 -10.06 -30.85 -3.31
CA LEU A 383 -8.73 -30.39 -2.89
C LEU A 383 -8.26 -30.99 -1.55
N GLY A 384 -9.09 -31.82 -0.91
CA GLY A 384 -8.78 -32.42 0.41
C GLY A 384 -8.61 -31.38 1.53
N LEU A 385 -9.43 -30.33 1.53
CA LEU A 385 -9.43 -29.28 2.55
C LEU A 385 -10.24 -29.71 3.78
N LEU A 386 -9.78 -29.31 4.97
CA LEU A 386 -10.33 -29.78 6.25
C LEU A 386 -11.20 -28.72 6.93
N PHE A 387 -12.41 -29.11 7.33
CA PHE A 387 -13.36 -28.24 8.03
C PHE A 387 -12.92 -27.97 9.47
N GLU A 388 -12.36 -28.97 10.15
CA GLU A 388 -11.94 -28.90 11.55
C GLU A 388 -10.80 -27.90 11.77
N ARG A 389 -10.06 -27.60 10.70
CA ARG A 389 -9.04 -26.56 10.68
C ARG A 389 -9.65 -25.15 10.66
N PHE A 390 -10.86 -25.01 10.14
CA PHE A 390 -11.65 -23.78 10.22
C PHE A 390 -12.38 -23.69 11.56
N LEU A 391 -13.17 -24.72 11.86
CA LEU A 391 -14.08 -24.72 13.00
C LEU A 391 -13.96 -26.06 13.73
N ASN A 392 -13.31 -26.01 14.90
CA ASN A 392 -12.99 -27.20 15.68
C ASN A 392 -14.13 -27.49 16.68
N PRO A 393 -14.81 -28.65 16.58
CA PRO A 393 -15.92 -28.99 17.47
C PRO A 393 -15.51 -29.13 18.94
N GLU A 394 -14.24 -29.45 19.22
CA GLU A 394 -13.70 -29.62 20.57
C GLU A 394 -13.35 -28.27 21.23
N ARG A 395 -13.45 -27.16 20.49
CA ARG A 395 -13.15 -25.80 20.97
C ARG A 395 -14.11 -24.77 20.41
N VAL A 396 -14.98 -24.24 21.26
CA VAL A 396 -15.84 -23.10 20.91
C VAL A 396 -15.01 -21.83 20.76
N SER A 397 -14.68 -21.48 19.52
CA SER A 397 -14.16 -20.18 19.13
C SER A 397 -14.90 -19.64 17.93
N MET A 398 -15.03 -18.32 17.87
CA MET A 398 -15.70 -17.63 16.77
C MET A 398 -15.00 -17.93 15.44
N PRO A 399 -15.75 -18.31 14.38
CA PRO A 399 -15.20 -18.36 13.02
C PRO A 399 -14.84 -16.95 12.54
N ASP A 400 -13.83 -16.88 11.67
CA ASP A 400 -13.37 -15.63 11.06
C ASP A 400 -13.26 -15.84 9.54
N PHE A 401 -14.18 -15.23 8.79
CA PHE A 401 -14.13 -15.15 7.34
C PHE A 401 -13.48 -13.83 6.93
N ASP A 402 -12.24 -13.92 6.46
CA ASP A 402 -11.62 -12.88 5.67
C ASP A 402 -12.17 -12.93 4.24
N ILE A 403 -12.71 -11.82 3.72
CA ILE A 403 -13.34 -11.80 2.39
C ILE A 403 -12.68 -10.75 1.52
N ASP A 404 -12.18 -11.20 0.37
CA ASP A 404 -11.55 -10.36 -0.63
C ASP A 404 -12.63 -9.85 -1.61
N PHE A 405 -12.77 -8.53 -1.75
CA PHE A 405 -13.60 -7.87 -2.75
C PHE A 405 -12.71 -7.12 -3.75
N CYS A 406 -13.22 -6.81 -4.94
CA CYS A 406 -12.52 -5.86 -5.80
C CYS A 406 -12.36 -4.50 -5.09
N GLU A 407 -11.17 -3.91 -5.24
CA GLU A 407 -10.79 -2.70 -4.50
C GLU A 407 -11.71 -1.50 -4.80
N THR A 408 -12.12 -1.36 -6.06
CA THR A 408 -12.87 -0.18 -6.54
C THR A 408 -14.33 -0.17 -6.12
N ARG A 409 -14.98 -1.34 -6.00
CA ARG A 409 -16.43 -1.43 -5.71
C ARG A 409 -16.76 -1.95 -4.32
N ARG A 410 -15.78 -2.26 -3.46
CA ARG A 410 -16.07 -2.74 -2.09
C ARG A 410 -16.91 -1.75 -1.26
N GLY A 411 -16.80 -0.45 -1.56
CA GLY A 411 -17.60 0.59 -0.90
C GLY A 411 -19.10 0.36 -1.08
N GLU A 412 -19.52 -0.17 -2.23
CA GLU A 412 -20.92 -0.50 -2.52
C GLU A 412 -21.43 -1.62 -1.59
N VAL A 413 -20.60 -2.63 -1.32
CA VAL A 413 -20.95 -3.73 -0.40
C VAL A 413 -21.08 -3.22 1.03
N ILE A 414 -20.18 -2.34 1.48
CA ILE A 414 -20.26 -1.70 2.80
C ILE A 414 -21.56 -0.89 2.91
N ARG A 415 -21.92 -0.15 1.85
CA ARG A 415 -23.19 0.60 1.80
C ARG A 415 -24.41 -0.30 1.85
N TYR A 416 -24.40 -1.43 1.13
CA TYR A 416 -25.46 -2.42 1.20
C TYR A 416 -25.66 -2.94 2.63
N VAL A 417 -24.57 -3.34 3.30
CA VAL A 417 -24.60 -3.78 4.70
C VAL A 417 -25.17 -2.68 5.60
N GLN A 418 -24.73 -1.43 5.42
CA GLN A 418 -25.24 -0.29 6.17
C GLN A 418 -26.75 -0.04 5.95
N GLN A 419 -27.23 -0.17 4.71
CA GLN A 419 -28.65 -0.02 4.36
C GLN A 419 -29.50 -1.16 4.93
N LYS A 420 -28.96 -2.38 4.94
CA LYS A 420 -29.68 -3.57 5.39
C LYS A 420 -29.80 -3.66 6.91
N TYR A 421 -28.72 -3.40 7.65
CA TYR A 421 -28.69 -3.55 9.10
C TYR A 421 -28.93 -2.24 9.86
N GLY A 422 -28.81 -1.08 9.20
CA GLY A 422 -29.03 0.24 9.79
C GLY A 422 -27.76 1.07 9.90
N ALA A 423 -27.85 2.37 9.61
CA ALA A 423 -26.70 3.28 9.57
C ALA A 423 -26.03 3.50 10.93
N ASP A 424 -26.77 3.31 12.02
CA ASP A 424 -26.34 3.39 13.42
C ASP A 424 -25.93 2.03 14.01
N HIS A 425 -26.15 0.92 13.28
CA HIS A 425 -25.80 -0.45 13.68
C HIS A 425 -24.49 -0.94 13.04
N VAL A 426 -23.99 -0.23 12.03
CA VAL A 426 -22.79 -0.61 11.27
C VAL A 426 -21.73 0.49 11.38
N ALA A 427 -20.52 0.12 11.75
CA ALA A 427 -19.37 1.03 11.81
C ALA A 427 -18.11 0.35 11.30
N GLN A 428 -17.14 1.16 10.88
CA GLN A 428 -15.78 0.68 10.61
C GLN A 428 -14.99 0.62 11.92
N ILE A 429 -13.92 -0.16 11.95
CA ILE A 429 -13.04 -0.27 13.13
C ILE A 429 -11.97 0.83 13.05
N ILE A 430 -11.63 1.48 14.17
CA ILE A 430 -10.49 2.42 14.19
C ILE A 430 -9.15 1.68 14.17
N THR A 431 -8.17 2.35 13.60
CA THR A 431 -6.75 2.04 13.68
C THR A 431 -5.98 3.27 14.12
N PHE A 432 -4.86 3.03 14.78
CA PHE A 432 -4.01 4.11 15.28
C PHE A 432 -2.68 4.07 14.54
N GLY A 433 -2.40 5.13 13.77
CA GLY A 433 -1.09 5.33 13.17
C GLY A 433 -0.10 5.65 14.29
N LYS A 434 0.85 4.76 14.57
CA LYS A 434 1.86 4.97 15.63
C LYS A 434 3.11 5.68 15.10
N LEU A 435 3.77 6.42 15.98
CA LEU A 435 5.11 6.97 15.78
C LEU A 435 6.16 5.84 15.71
N LYS A 436 6.33 5.24 14.52
CA LYS A 436 7.36 4.23 14.24
C LYS A 436 8.75 4.87 14.15
N ALA A 437 9.81 4.12 14.45
CA ALA A 437 11.21 4.56 14.47
C ALA A 437 11.60 5.59 13.38
N ARG A 438 11.40 5.25 12.10
CA ARG A 438 11.74 6.15 10.98
C ARG A 438 10.87 7.40 10.91
N ALA A 439 9.57 7.28 11.22
CA ALA A 439 8.63 8.40 11.16
C ALA A 439 8.88 9.39 12.31
N VAL A 440 9.09 8.87 13.53
CA VAL A 440 9.34 9.70 14.70
C VAL A 440 10.66 10.49 14.57
N LEU A 441 11.70 9.91 13.94
CA LEU A 441 12.92 10.66 13.59
C LEU A 441 12.64 11.81 12.63
N LYS A 442 11.83 11.58 11.58
CA LYS A 442 11.46 12.61 10.60
C LYS A 442 10.67 13.74 11.24
N ASP A 443 9.69 13.41 12.06
CA ASP A 443 8.85 14.41 12.73
C ASP A 443 9.61 15.21 13.79
N THR A 444 10.40 14.52 14.62
CA THR A 444 11.22 15.17 15.64
C THR A 444 12.29 16.05 14.98
N GLY A 445 12.93 15.58 13.91
CA GLY A 445 13.91 16.36 13.15
C GLY A 445 13.31 17.62 12.52
N ARG A 446 12.08 17.53 12.00
CA ARG A 446 11.34 18.67 11.44
C ARG A 446 11.09 19.75 12.49
N VAL A 447 10.57 19.39 13.68
CA VAL A 447 10.24 20.39 14.72
C VAL A 447 11.49 20.98 15.39
N LEU A 448 12.62 20.26 15.35
CA LEU A 448 13.95 20.74 15.74
C LEU A 448 14.67 21.50 14.61
N GLN A 449 14.01 21.77 13.47
CA GLN A 449 14.55 22.51 12.32
C GLN A 449 15.84 21.91 11.72
N MET A 450 15.99 20.58 11.75
CA MET A 450 17.08 19.89 11.08
C MET A 450 16.83 19.78 9.57
N SER A 451 17.90 19.72 8.78
CA SER A 451 17.77 19.57 7.32
C SER A 451 17.13 18.23 6.93
N TYR A 452 16.20 18.25 5.97
CA TYR A 452 15.51 17.03 5.52
C TYR A 452 16.49 15.94 5.05
N GLY A 453 17.54 16.31 4.33
CA GLY A 453 18.55 15.36 3.84
C GLY A 453 19.30 14.63 4.96
N GLN A 454 19.66 15.34 6.03
CA GLN A 454 20.32 14.72 7.19
C GLN A 454 19.39 13.74 7.91
N VAL A 455 18.13 14.14 8.13
CA VAL A 455 17.15 13.30 8.83
C VAL A 455 16.73 12.09 7.99
N ASP A 456 16.58 12.24 6.67
CA ASP A 456 16.29 11.13 5.76
C ASP A 456 17.43 10.11 5.70
N ARG A 457 18.70 10.57 5.74
CA ARG A 457 19.88 9.70 5.88
C ARG A 457 19.81 8.88 7.17
N LEU A 458 19.58 9.52 8.32
CA LEU A 458 19.47 8.82 9.61
C LEU A 458 18.32 7.82 9.63
N ALA A 459 17.15 8.19 9.07
CA ALA A 459 16.01 7.30 8.97
C ALA A 459 16.29 6.07 8.09
N LYS A 460 17.09 6.21 7.03
CA LYS A 460 17.48 5.09 6.16
C LYS A 460 18.42 4.08 6.84
N LEU A 461 19.23 4.52 7.81
CA LEU A 461 20.11 3.65 8.61
C LEU A 461 19.33 2.68 9.54
N VAL A 462 18.11 3.06 9.96
CA VAL A 462 17.25 2.21 10.80
C VAL A 462 16.74 1.03 9.97
N PRO A 463 17.04 -0.24 10.31
CA PRO A 463 16.55 -1.39 9.55
C PRO A 463 15.02 -1.47 9.57
N ASN A 464 14.41 -1.72 8.42
CA ASN A 464 12.95 -1.78 8.29
C ASN A 464 12.53 -3.15 7.73
N HIS A 465 12.35 -4.11 8.63
CA HIS A 465 11.81 -5.43 8.29
C HIS A 465 10.30 -5.45 8.61
N PRO A 466 9.41 -5.76 7.64
CA PRO A 466 7.96 -5.72 7.87
C PRO A 466 7.47 -6.62 9.02
N THR A 467 8.11 -7.79 9.21
CA THR A 467 7.75 -8.74 10.28
C THR A 467 8.52 -8.54 11.58
N ASP A 468 9.58 -7.73 11.57
CA ASP A 468 10.41 -7.43 12.75
C ASP A 468 10.91 -5.99 12.66
N PRO A 469 10.04 -4.98 12.83
CA PRO A 469 10.46 -3.58 12.75
C PRO A 469 11.39 -3.26 13.93
N TRP A 470 12.57 -2.72 13.63
CA TRP A 470 13.53 -2.37 14.68
C TRP A 470 13.08 -1.09 15.39
N THR A 471 13.18 -1.09 16.72
CA THR A 471 13.05 0.11 17.55
C THR A 471 14.30 0.96 17.46
N LEU A 472 14.19 2.25 17.77
CA LEU A 472 15.35 3.14 17.84
C LEU A 472 16.41 2.64 18.85
N GLU A 473 15.96 2.12 19.98
CA GLU A 473 16.86 1.52 20.99
C GLU A 473 17.64 0.32 20.42
N ARG A 474 16.97 -0.57 19.68
CA ARG A 474 17.61 -1.71 19.03
C ARG A 474 18.57 -1.26 17.93
N SER A 475 18.20 -0.25 17.13
CA SER A 475 19.08 0.33 16.11
C SER A 475 20.33 0.95 16.71
N LEU A 476 20.21 1.66 17.83
CA LEU A 476 21.36 2.24 18.54
C LEU A 476 22.34 1.17 19.05
N ASN A 477 21.83 0.00 19.44
CA ASN A 477 22.64 -1.12 19.93
C ASN A 477 23.12 -2.07 18.81
N GLY A 478 22.53 -2.02 17.61
CA GLY A 478 22.77 -2.99 16.54
C GLY A 478 23.34 -2.44 15.23
N VAL A 479 23.34 -1.11 15.02
CA VAL A 479 23.85 -0.47 13.79
C VAL A 479 24.97 0.50 14.15
N ALA A 480 26.21 0.13 13.83
CA ALA A 480 27.41 0.90 14.21
C ALA A 480 27.42 2.33 13.65
N GLU A 481 26.97 2.52 12.40
CA GLU A 481 26.89 3.84 11.76
C GLU A 481 25.88 4.76 12.45
N PHE A 482 24.72 4.23 12.84
CA PHE A 482 23.70 4.97 13.58
C PHE A 482 24.20 5.37 14.96
N ARG A 483 24.95 4.48 15.63
CA ARG A 483 25.60 4.77 16.91
C ARG A 483 26.67 5.85 16.80
N ALA A 484 27.49 5.82 15.75
CA ALA A 484 28.52 6.81 15.52
C ALA A 484 27.95 8.22 15.32
N GLU A 485 26.84 8.35 14.59
CA GLU A 485 26.13 9.64 14.42
C GLU A 485 25.59 10.16 15.77
N TYR A 486 25.04 9.26 16.61
CA TYR A 486 24.54 9.60 17.95
C TYR A 486 25.66 10.07 18.91
N ASP A 487 26.84 9.44 18.88
CA ASP A 487 27.93 9.80 19.80
C ASP A 487 28.69 11.08 19.35
N ASN A 488 28.75 11.35 18.04
CA ASN A 488 29.56 12.43 17.47
C ASN A 488 28.82 13.77 17.29
N ASP A 489 27.50 13.77 17.09
CA ASP A 489 26.71 14.98 16.85
C ASP A 489 25.68 15.22 17.97
N LYS A 490 25.84 16.36 18.68
CA LYS A 490 24.95 16.74 19.80
C LYS A 490 23.50 16.99 19.35
N GLN A 491 23.29 17.50 18.14
CA GLN A 491 21.95 17.74 17.60
C GLN A 491 21.27 16.41 17.26
N VAL A 492 22.02 15.47 16.69
CA VAL A 492 21.55 14.09 16.43
C VAL A 492 21.24 13.35 17.72
N ARG A 493 22.08 13.51 18.75
CA ARG A 493 21.82 12.95 20.08
C ARG A 493 20.49 13.46 20.66
N ARG A 494 20.29 14.79 20.66
CA ARG A 494 19.05 15.42 21.14
C ARG A 494 17.82 14.92 20.35
N LEU A 495 17.94 14.81 19.03
CA LEU A 495 16.91 14.23 18.16
C LEU A 495 16.54 12.81 18.58
N ILE A 496 17.53 11.93 18.72
CA ILE A 496 17.32 10.51 19.02
C ILE A 496 16.77 10.31 20.43
N ASP A 497 17.28 11.04 21.43
CA ASP A 497 16.81 10.96 22.82
C ASP A 497 15.31 11.30 22.96
N TYR A 498 14.86 12.35 22.28
CA TYR A 498 13.43 12.68 22.24
C TYR A 498 12.64 11.68 21.40
N ALA A 499 13.14 11.29 20.23
CA ALA A 499 12.46 10.35 19.35
C ALA A 499 12.23 8.97 20.02
N MET A 500 13.19 8.49 20.82
CA MET A 500 13.07 7.25 21.61
C MET A 500 11.97 7.34 22.68
N LYS A 501 11.81 8.50 23.32
CA LYS A 501 10.75 8.74 24.31
C LYS A 501 9.35 8.79 23.69
N LEU A 502 9.24 9.23 22.43
CA LEU A 502 7.98 9.38 21.70
C LEU A 502 7.61 8.14 20.85
N GLU A 503 8.56 7.23 20.63
CA GLU A 503 8.37 6.03 19.83
C GLU A 503 7.20 5.17 20.38
N GLY A 504 6.31 4.76 19.47
CA GLY A 504 5.20 3.87 19.77
C GLY A 504 3.90 4.54 20.20
N PHE A 505 3.88 5.85 20.46
CA PHE A 505 2.63 6.56 20.75
C PHE A 505 1.72 6.72 19.52
N PRO A 506 0.39 6.74 19.69
CA PRO A 506 -0.55 7.11 18.64
C PRO A 506 -0.30 8.53 18.13
N ARG A 507 -0.18 8.69 16.81
CA ARG A 507 -0.05 9.97 16.10
C ARG A 507 -1.40 10.49 15.64
N HIS A 508 -2.22 9.64 15.02
CA HIS A 508 -3.52 10.01 14.48
C HIS A 508 -4.48 8.80 14.47
N SER A 509 -5.78 9.09 14.53
CA SER A 509 -6.85 8.15 14.21
C SER A 509 -6.88 7.91 12.71
N SER A 510 -7.12 6.66 12.31
CA SER A 510 -7.42 6.30 10.93
C SER A 510 -8.42 5.17 10.92
N THR A 511 -9.13 5.03 9.81
CA THR A 511 -10.11 3.95 9.67
C THR A 511 -9.41 2.66 9.23
N HIS A 512 -9.74 1.52 9.85
CA HIS A 512 -9.23 0.21 9.45
C HIS A 512 -9.59 -0.02 7.99
N ALA A 513 -8.61 -0.42 7.19
CA ALA A 513 -8.83 -0.56 5.75
C ALA A 513 -9.99 -1.51 5.46
N ALA A 514 -10.13 -2.62 6.18
CA ALA A 514 -11.11 -3.68 5.88
C ALA A 514 -12.20 -3.90 6.93
N GLY A 515 -12.04 -3.38 8.15
CA GLY A 515 -12.72 -3.93 9.32
C GLY A 515 -14.07 -3.25 9.52
N VAL A 516 -15.14 -4.02 9.46
CA VAL A 516 -16.52 -3.57 9.69
C VAL A 516 -17.12 -4.38 10.84
N VAL A 517 -17.90 -3.72 11.69
CA VAL A 517 -18.67 -4.35 12.76
C VAL A 517 -20.16 -4.13 12.54
N ILE A 518 -20.96 -5.11 12.93
CA ILE A 518 -22.42 -5.08 12.84
C ILE A 518 -22.99 -5.42 14.21
N GLY A 519 -23.76 -4.49 14.79
CA GLY A 519 -24.44 -4.66 16.08
C GLY A 519 -25.88 -5.15 15.93
N ASP A 520 -26.43 -5.69 17.02
CA ASP A 520 -27.86 -6.05 17.15
C ASP A 520 -28.77 -4.87 17.54
N ARG A 521 -28.14 -3.74 17.87
CA ARG A 521 -28.74 -2.48 18.33
C ARG A 521 -27.81 -1.31 17.95
N PRO A 522 -28.22 -0.04 18.12
CA PRO A 522 -27.38 1.11 17.81
C PRO A 522 -26.01 1.04 18.51
N LEU A 523 -24.92 1.18 17.75
CA LEU A 523 -23.56 0.88 18.22
C LEU A 523 -23.10 1.76 19.37
N GLN A 524 -23.60 2.99 19.47
CA GLN A 524 -23.30 3.89 20.59
C GLN A 524 -23.71 3.34 21.97
N GLN A 525 -24.61 2.35 22.01
CA GLN A 525 -25.00 1.63 23.23
C GLN A 525 -24.01 0.51 23.60
N LEU A 526 -23.10 0.15 22.70
CA LEU A 526 -22.14 -0.93 22.88
C LEU A 526 -20.71 -0.40 22.96
N VAL A 527 -20.36 0.52 22.06
CA VAL A 527 -19.02 1.09 21.92
C VAL A 527 -19.10 2.59 21.60
N PRO A 528 -18.14 3.40 22.09
CA PRO A 528 -18.02 4.80 21.71
C PRO A 528 -17.63 4.93 20.23
N LEU A 529 -18.16 5.93 19.53
CA LEU A 529 -17.97 6.16 18.10
C LEU A 529 -17.15 7.44 17.80
N TYR A 530 -16.56 7.44 16.61
CA TYR A 530 -15.72 8.47 16.02
C TYR A 530 -16.21 8.74 14.58
N ARG A 531 -15.97 9.95 14.08
CA ARG A 531 -16.21 10.36 12.70
C ARG A 531 -14.89 10.78 12.06
N ASP A 532 -14.48 10.04 11.03
CA ASP A 532 -13.38 10.49 10.15
C ASP A 532 -13.92 11.63 9.26
N PRO A 533 -13.30 12.82 9.22
CA PRO A 533 -13.76 13.91 8.37
C PRO A 533 -13.83 13.58 6.87
N ARG A 534 -13.15 12.52 6.44
CA ARG A 534 -13.13 12.04 5.05
C ARG A 534 -14.18 10.97 4.76
N SER A 535 -14.91 10.49 5.78
CA SER A 535 -15.89 9.41 5.66
C SER A 535 -17.20 9.77 6.35
N ASP A 536 -18.32 9.46 5.70
CA ASP A 536 -19.66 9.60 6.27
C ASP A 536 -20.11 8.35 7.03
N MET A 537 -19.24 7.36 7.21
CA MET A 537 -19.48 6.17 8.01
C MET A 537 -18.95 6.34 9.44
N PRO A 538 -19.68 5.91 10.49
CA PRO A 538 -19.17 5.89 11.85
C PRO A 538 -17.98 4.92 11.97
N VAL A 539 -17.07 5.23 12.89
CA VAL A 539 -15.91 4.39 13.22
C VAL A 539 -15.92 4.10 14.72
N THR A 540 -15.64 2.88 15.16
CA THR A 540 -15.53 2.57 16.60
C THR A 540 -14.32 3.25 17.21
N GLN A 541 -14.35 3.73 18.44
CA GLN A 541 -13.15 4.24 19.11
C GLN A 541 -12.25 3.14 19.68
N PHE A 542 -12.76 1.91 19.79
CA PHE A 542 -11.97 0.75 20.15
C PHE A 542 -11.33 0.12 18.92
N ASP A 543 -10.05 -0.21 19.04
CA ASP A 543 -9.32 -0.96 18.01
C ASP A 543 -9.85 -2.40 17.88
N MET A 544 -9.31 -3.11 16.90
CA MET A 544 -9.66 -4.50 16.59
C MET A 544 -9.68 -5.43 17.82
N LYS A 545 -8.74 -5.27 18.75
CA LYS A 545 -8.65 -6.15 19.91
C LYS A 545 -9.77 -5.87 20.92
N TYR A 546 -10.05 -4.60 21.18
CA TYR A 546 -10.99 -4.20 22.21
C TYR A 546 -12.44 -4.17 21.70
N VAL A 547 -12.67 -3.96 20.41
CA VAL A 547 -14.02 -4.02 19.81
C VAL A 547 -14.61 -5.43 19.89
N GLU A 548 -13.80 -6.47 19.66
CA GLU A 548 -14.21 -7.88 19.88
C GLU A 548 -14.51 -8.14 21.36
N GLY A 549 -13.67 -7.62 22.26
CA GLY A 549 -13.88 -7.71 23.70
C GLY A 549 -15.16 -7.01 24.17
N ALA A 550 -15.60 -5.98 23.46
CA ALA A 550 -16.85 -5.26 23.72
C ALA A 550 -18.10 -6.04 23.23
N GLY A 551 -17.91 -7.18 22.57
CA GLY A 551 -18.95 -8.10 22.10
C GLY A 551 -19.29 -7.97 20.61
N LEU A 552 -18.67 -7.06 19.87
CA LEU A 552 -18.97 -6.89 18.45
C LEU A 552 -18.18 -7.88 17.60
N VAL A 553 -18.85 -8.44 16.60
CA VAL A 553 -18.23 -9.34 15.63
C VAL A 553 -17.69 -8.53 14.48
N LYS A 554 -16.44 -8.82 14.13
CA LYS A 554 -15.74 -8.20 13.02
C LYS A 554 -15.96 -8.99 11.73
N PHE A 555 -16.06 -8.24 10.64
CA PHE A 555 -16.05 -8.74 9.27
C PHE A 555 -14.97 -7.97 8.50
N ASP A 556 -14.08 -8.67 7.81
CA ASP A 556 -13.03 -8.05 7.01
C ASP A 556 -13.41 -8.01 5.52
N PHE A 557 -13.63 -6.79 5.03
CA PHE A 557 -13.89 -6.45 3.63
C PHE A 557 -12.57 -5.97 2.98
N LEU A 558 -11.71 -6.91 2.63
CA LEU A 558 -10.43 -6.59 2.01
C LEU A 558 -10.62 -6.12 0.57
N GLY A 559 -9.86 -5.11 0.15
CA GLY A 559 -9.74 -4.74 -1.26
C GLY A 559 -8.58 -5.49 -1.88
N LEU A 560 -8.84 -6.37 -2.83
CA LEU A 560 -7.84 -7.11 -3.57
C LEU A 560 -7.78 -6.63 -5.02
N LYS A 561 -6.70 -5.91 -5.35
CA LYS A 561 -6.45 -5.37 -6.68
C LYS A 561 -6.58 -6.42 -7.79
N THR A 562 -6.10 -7.64 -7.56
CA THR A 562 -6.12 -8.73 -8.54
C THR A 562 -7.54 -9.04 -9.04
N LEU A 563 -8.55 -8.98 -8.17
CA LEU A 563 -9.94 -9.19 -8.59
C LEU A 563 -10.41 -8.09 -9.54
N SER A 564 -10.01 -6.85 -9.28
CA SER A 564 -10.29 -5.72 -10.16
C SER A 564 -9.60 -5.89 -11.52
N VAL A 565 -8.34 -6.35 -11.54
CA VAL A 565 -7.57 -6.65 -12.77
C VAL A 565 -8.27 -7.73 -13.59
N LEU A 566 -8.66 -8.85 -12.96
CA LEU A 566 -9.39 -9.94 -13.62
C LEU A 566 -10.70 -9.45 -14.25
N GLN A 567 -11.50 -8.70 -13.49
CA GLN A 567 -12.77 -8.15 -13.99
C GLN A 567 -12.56 -7.19 -15.16
N LYS A 568 -11.58 -6.29 -15.06
CA LYS A 568 -11.27 -5.34 -16.15
C LYS A 568 -10.84 -6.08 -17.42
N ALA A 569 -10.02 -7.12 -17.31
CA ALA A 569 -9.64 -7.93 -18.45
C ALA A 569 -10.86 -8.63 -19.09
N VAL A 570 -11.77 -9.19 -18.28
CA VAL A 570 -13.03 -9.79 -18.77
C VAL A 570 -13.93 -8.75 -19.45
N GLN A 571 -14.02 -7.53 -18.91
CA GLN A 571 -14.76 -6.43 -19.55
C GLN A 571 -14.17 -6.01 -20.90
N LEU A 572 -12.84 -5.95 -21.01
CA LEU A 572 -12.14 -5.68 -22.27
C LEU A 572 -12.38 -6.80 -23.30
N LEU A 573 -12.37 -8.06 -22.85
CA LEU A 573 -12.73 -9.22 -23.69
C LEU A 573 -14.20 -9.17 -24.16
N ALA A 574 -15.12 -8.80 -23.27
CA ALA A 574 -16.53 -8.65 -23.60
C ALA A 574 -16.75 -7.54 -24.65
N ALA A 575 -15.99 -6.44 -24.57
CA ALA A 575 -16.02 -5.38 -25.58
C ALA A 575 -15.55 -5.86 -26.97
N ARG A 576 -14.71 -6.90 -27.01
CA ARG A 576 -14.30 -7.61 -28.23
C ARG A 576 -15.30 -8.69 -28.67
N GLY A 577 -16.37 -8.92 -27.90
CA GLY A 577 -17.35 -9.98 -28.14
C GLY A 577 -16.92 -11.37 -27.66
N VAL A 578 -15.89 -11.45 -26.80
CA VAL A 578 -15.43 -12.71 -26.17
C VAL A 578 -15.98 -12.79 -24.75
N THR A 579 -16.77 -13.82 -24.45
CA THR A 579 -17.29 -14.07 -23.10
C THR A 579 -16.46 -15.13 -22.41
N VAL A 580 -15.97 -14.84 -21.20
CA VAL A 580 -15.18 -15.77 -20.38
C VAL A 580 -15.78 -15.82 -18.98
N ASP A 581 -16.08 -17.03 -18.49
CA ASP A 581 -16.42 -17.29 -17.09
C ASP A 581 -15.20 -17.92 -16.39
N LEU A 582 -14.52 -17.12 -15.55
CA LEU A 582 -13.31 -17.52 -14.83
C LEU A 582 -13.55 -18.63 -13.80
N ASP A 583 -14.79 -18.83 -13.34
CA ASP A 583 -15.14 -19.86 -12.33
C ASP A 583 -15.26 -21.25 -12.94
N THR A 584 -15.36 -21.34 -14.27
CA THR A 584 -15.54 -22.61 -15.00
C THR A 584 -14.27 -23.11 -15.68
N LEU A 585 -13.15 -22.40 -15.49
CA LEU A 585 -11.86 -22.79 -16.06
C LEU A 585 -11.38 -24.11 -15.45
N ALA A 586 -11.05 -25.07 -16.32
CA ALA A 586 -10.34 -26.28 -15.92
C ALA A 586 -8.91 -25.94 -15.49
N TRP A 587 -8.33 -26.73 -14.59
CA TRP A 587 -6.99 -26.50 -14.04
C TRP A 587 -5.91 -27.38 -14.69
N ASP A 588 -6.11 -27.80 -15.94
CA ASP A 588 -5.22 -28.69 -16.70
C ASP A 588 -4.71 -28.07 -18.02
N ASP A 589 -4.94 -26.78 -18.22
CA ASP A 589 -4.51 -26.06 -19.43
C ASP A 589 -2.97 -26.03 -19.58
N GLY A 590 -2.46 -26.73 -20.59
CA GLY A 590 -1.03 -26.84 -20.88
C GLY A 590 -0.36 -25.49 -21.17
N ALA A 591 -1.04 -24.54 -21.81
CA ALA A 591 -0.45 -23.25 -22.15
C ALA A 591 -0.13 -22.41 -20.90
N VAL A 592 -0.93 -22.57 -19.85
CA VAL A 592 -0.70 -21.94 -18.55
C VAL A 592 0.55 -22.52 -17.89
N TYR A 593 0.66 -23.85 -17.86
CA TYR A 593 1.83 -24.51 -17.27
C TYR A 593 3.10 -24.22 -18.07
N ASP A 594 3.04 -24.14 -19.39
CA ASP A 594 4.18 -23.74 -20.21
C ASP A 594 4.68 -22.33 -19.85
N LEU A 595 3.76 -21.38 -19.65
CA LEU A 595 4.08 -20.03 -19.18
C LEU A 595 4.74 -20.05 -17.79
N LEU A 596 4.18 -20.81 -16.85
CA LEU A 596 4.75 -20.94 -15.51
C LEU A 596 6.12 -21.61 -15.54
N GLN A 597 6.32 -22.65 -16.36
CA GLN A 597 7.58 -23.36 -16.52
C GLN A 597 8.70 -22.49 -17.11
N ARG A 598 8.38 -21.50 -17.93
CA ARG A 598 9.35 -20.50 -18.41
C ARG A 598 9.68 -19.45 -17.36
N GLY A 599 8.82 -19.27 -16.35
CA GLY A 599 8.94 -18.19 -15.38
C GLY A 599 8.45 -16.84 -15.90
N ASP A 600 7.62 -16.83 -16.95
CA ASP A 600 7.05 -15.64 -17.61
C ASP A 600 5.91 -15.01 -16.80
N THR A 601 6.08 -14.83 -15.49
CA THR A 601 5.02 -14.53 -14.53
C THR A 601 4.99 -13.08 -14.06
N VAL A 602 5.59 -12.16 -14.81
CA VAL A 602 5.39 -10.71 -14.57
C VAL A 602 3.90 -10.38 -14.62
N GLY A 603 3.38 -9.77 -13.56
CA GLY A 603 1.96 -9.46 -13.37
C GLY A 603 1.09 -10.62 -12.89
N VAL A 604 1.61 -11.85 -12.84
CA VAL A 604 0.86 -13.01 -12.35
C VAL A 604 0.85 -12.98 -10.82
N PHE A 605 -0.35 -13.06 -10.24
CA PHE A 605 -0.54 -12.87 -8.80
C PHE A 605 0.30 -13.85 -7.97
N GLN A 606 0.92 -13.37 -6.88
CA GLN A 606 1.84 -14.10 -5.98
C GLN A 606 3.15 -14.62 -6.62
N LEU A 607 3.24 -14.68 -7.95
CA LEU A 607 4.31 -15.39 -8.66
C LEU A 607 5.31 -14.45 -9.39
N GLU A 608 5.20 -13.14 -9.21
CA GLU A 608 5.94 -12.12 -9.97
C GLU A 608 7.42 -11.94 -9.57
N SER A 609 7.79 -12.23 -8.32
CA SER A 609 9.12 -11.90 -7.80
C SER A 609 10.23 -12.64 -8.54
N GLU A 610 11.40 -12.02 -8.72
CA GLU A 610 12.51 -12.62 -9.50
C GLU A 610 12.93 -14.00 -8.98
N GLY A 611 13.06 -14.16 -7.66
CA GLY A 611 13.42 -15.46 -7.10
C GLY A 611 12.31 -16.51 -7.22
N MET A 612 11.03 -16.10 -7.23
CA MET A 612 9.91 -17.00 -7.51
C MET A 612 9.91 -17.43 -8.97
N ARG A 613 10.19 -16.52 -9.91
CA ARG A 613 10.36 -16.83 -11.34
C ARG A 613 11.43 -17.89 -11.58
N LYS A 614 12.60 -17.71 -10.95
CA LYS A 614 13.69 -18.71 -10.96
C LYS A 614 13.25 -20.05 -10.36
N THR A 615 12.47 -20.01 -9.28
CA THR A 615 11.92 -21.21 -8.64
C THR A 615 10.96 -21.95 -9.57
N LEU A 616 10.06 -21.24 -10.24
CA LEU A 616 9.13 -21.82 -11.21
C LEU A 616 9.86 -22.50 -12.37
N ALA A 617 10.88 -21.85 -12.93
CA ALA A 617 11.71 -22.43 -13.99
C ALA A 617 12.46 -23.70 -13.56
N ALA A 618 12.90 -23.77 -12.30
CA ALA A 618 13.57 -24.95 -11.76
C ALA A 618 12.60 -26.10 -11.42
N VAL A 619 11.47 -25.80 -10.79
CA VAL A 619 10.47 -26.80 -10.34
C VAL A 619 9.59 -27.29 -11.49
N ARG A 620 9.37 -26.45 -12.50
CA ARG A 620 8.60 -26.70 -13.72
C ARG A 620 7.17 -27.19 -13.47
N PRO A 621 6.28 -26.44 -12.78
CA PRO A 621 4.95 -26.92 -12.37
C PRO A 621 4.14 -27.51 -13.54
N THR A 622 3.41 -28.61 -13.27
CA THR A 622 2.62 -29.36 -14.27
C THR A 622 1.16 -29.58 -13.88
N ASN A 623 0.78 -29.26 -12.64
CA ASN A 623 -0.60 -29.36 -12.15
C ASN A 623 -0.92 -28.27 -11.13
N PHE A 624 -2.18 -28.13 -10.74
CA PHE A 624 -2.64 -27.10 -9.81
C PHE A 624 -2.04 -27.24 -8.41
N GLY A 625 -1.85 -28.48 -7.94
CA GLY A 625 -1.21 -28.78 -6.66
C GLY A 625 0.22 -28.24 -6.54
N ASP A 626 0.97 -28.20 -7.64
CA ASP A 626 2.31 -27.60 -7.67
C ASP A 626 2.27 -26.09 -7.40
N ILE A 627 1.25 -25.39 -7.92
CA ILE A 627 1.08 -23.94 -7.68
C ILE A 627 0.81 -23.70 -6.19
N ILE A 628 -0.10 -24.49 -5.59
CA ILE A 628 -0.42 -24.44 -4.16
C ILE A 628 0.84 -24.66 -3.32
N ALA A 629 1.65 -25.66 -3.67
CA ALA A 629 2.87 -26.00 -2.95
C ALA A 629 3.92 -24.89 -3.06
N LEU A 630 4.13 -24.32 -4.25
CA LEU A 630 5.13 -23.27 -4.47
C LEU A 630 4.78 -21.98 -3.71
N VAL A 631 3.50 -21.57 -3.72
CA VAL A 631 3.03 -20.44 -2.90
C VAL A 631 3.25 -20.69 -1.41
N SER A 632 3.15 -21.95 -0.96
CA SER A 632 3.34 -22.34 0.44
C SER A 632 4.82 -22.44 0.87
N LEU A 633 5.70 -22.88 -0.05
CA LEU A 633 7.12 -23.16 0.21
C LEU A 633 8.02 -21.94 0.06
N TYR A 634 7.66 -20.98 -0.79
CA TYR A 634 8.50 -19.82 -1.10
C TYR A 634 8.46 -18.75 0.01
N ARG A 635 8.96 -19.11 1.19
CA ARG A 635 9.13 -18.26 2.36
C ARG A 635 10.38 -18.65 3.17
N PRO A 636 11.00 -17.72 3.92
CA PRO A 636 12.18 -18.02 4.73
C PRO A 636 11.97 -19.22 5.67
N GLY A 637 12.85 -20.22 5.59
CA GLY A 637 12.69 -21.52 6.27
C GLY A 637 12.42 -22.66 5.29
N PRO A 638 11.16 -22.87 4.84
CA PRO A 638 10.82 -23.96 3.92
C PRO A 638 11.36 -23.79 2.49
N MET A 639 11.90 -22.63 2.12
CA MET A 639 12.59 -22.43 0.84
C MET A 639 13.72 -23.44 0.60
N ASP A 640 14.37 -23.93 1.66
CA ASP A 640 15.43 -24.94 1.56
C ASP A 640 14.93 -26.28 1.02
N ASN A 641 13.62 -26.55 1.11
CA ASN A 641 13.00 -27.78 0.58
C ASN A 641 12.64 -27.67 -0.91
N ILE A 642 12.59 -26.47 -1.50
CA ILE A 642 12.20 -26.26 -2.90
C ILE A 642 13.09 -27.03 -3.88
N PRO A 643 14.44 -27.06 -3.73
CA PRO A 643 15.29 -27.84 -4.63
C PRO A 643 14.99 -29.34 -4.57
N MET A 644 14.71 -29.88 -3.38
CA MET A 644 14.33 -31.29 -3.21
C MET A 644 12.95 -31.57 -3.84
N PHE A 645 11.98 -30.69 -3.60
CA PHE A 645 10.65 -30.75 -4.22
C PHE A 645 10.76 -30.80 -5.75
N GLY A 646 11.54 -29.90 -6.35
CA GLY A 646 11.78 -29.85 -7.79
C GLY A 646 12.44 -31.12 -8.34
N ARG A 647 13.49 -31.64 -7.69
CA ARG A 647 14.18 -32.86 -8.13
C ARG A 647 13.29 -34.09 -8.10
N ARG A 648 12.54 -34.29 -7.01
CA ARG A 648 11.62 -35.43 -6.85
C ARG A 648 10.49 -35.38 -7.88
N LYS A 649 9.88 -34.21 -8.04
CA LYS A 649 8.85 -33.97 -9.06
C LYS A 649 9.35 -34.25 -10.48
N ASN A 650 10.57 -33.82 -10.80
CA ASN A 650 11.17 -34.00 -12.12
C ASN A 650 11.80 -35.40 -12.33
N GLY A 651 11.61 -36.35 -11.39
CA GLY A 651 12.12 -37.71 -11.49
C GLY A 651 13.66 -37.81 -11.39
N GLN A 652 14.31 -36.79 -10.86
CA GLN A 652 15.77 -36.73 -10.67
C GLN A 652 16.21 -37.34 -9.32
N GLU A 653 15.26 -37.56 -8.42
CA GLU A 653 15.44 -38.13 -7.07
C GLU A 653 14.22 -39.01 -6.76
N GLU A 654 14.41 -40.17 -6.12
CA GLU A 654 13.29 -41.05 -5.75
C GLU A 654 12.44 -40.43 -4.63
N ILE A 655 11.12 -40.69 -4.67
CA ILE A 655 10.20 -40.20 -3.66
C ILE A 655 10.25 -41.10 -2.43
N GLU A 656 10.87 -40.62 -1.36
CA GLU A 656 10.90 -41.29 -0.07
C GLU A 656 9.76 -40.82 0.84
N TYR A 657 9.03 -41.76 1.41
CA TYR A 657 7.98 -41.53 2.40
C TYR A 657 8.47 -41.91 3.81
N PRO A 658 8.24 -41.09 4.85
CA PRO A 658 8.66 -41.42 6.21
C PRO A 658 8.02 -42.70 6.77
N HIS A 659 6.81 -43.02 6.30
CA HIS A 659 6.09 -44.26 6.60
C HIS A 659 5.09 -44.57 5.48
N ILE A 660 4.80 -45.85 5.21
CA ILE A 660 3.89 -46.28 4.13
C ILE A 660 2.47 -45.71 4.29
N LEU A 661 1.99 -45.60 5.53
CA LEU A 661 0.67 -45.03 5.84
C LEU A 661 0.55 -43.53 5.51
N LEU A 662 1.68 -42.82 5.37
CA LEU A 662 1.68 -41.41 5.01
C LEU A 662 1.70 -41.18 3.49
N LYS A 663 1.84 -42.23 2.69
CA LYS A 663 1.84 -42.11 1.22
C LYS A 663 0.60 -41.37 0.69
N PRO A 664 -0.64 -41.69 1.09
CA PRO A 664 -1.84 -41.06 0.51
C PRO A 664 -1.93 -39.54 0.72
N ILE A 665 -1.30 -39.00 1.77
CA ILE A 665 -1.36 -37.58 2.10
C ILE A 665 -0.14 -36.78 1.61
N LEU A 666 1.01 -37.46 1.41
CA LEU A 666 2.27 -36.83 0.99
C LEU A 666 2.56 -37.03 -0.50
N GLU A 667 1.78 -37.86 -1.21
CA GLU A 667 1.96 -38.09 -2.64
C GLU A 667 1.81 -36.78 -3.45
N GLU A 668 0.83 -35.94 -3.10
CA GLU A 668 0.61 -34.63 -3.73
C GLU A 668 1.77 -33.63 -3.52
N THR A 669 2.66 -33.89 -2.56
CA THR A 669 3.83 -33.04 -2.25
C THR A 669 5.14 -33.82 -2.34
N TYR A 670 5.15 -34.91 -3.10
CA TYR A 670 6.35 -35.69 -3.40
C TYR A 670 7.12 -36.15 -2.14
N GLY A 671 6.39 -36.58 -1.11
CA GLY A 671 6.95 -37.09 0.16
C GLY A 671 7.37 -36.01 1.17
N ILE A 672 7.08 -34.73 0.91
CA ILE A 672 7.51 -33.60 1.73
C ILE A 672 6.32 -33.02 2.48
N PHE A 673 6.44 -32.78 3.79
CA PHE A 673 5.42 -32.05 4.53
C PHE A 673 5.44 -30.57 4.15
N VAL A 674 4.32 -30.08 3.62
CA VAL A 674 4.14 -28.67 3.24
C VAL A 674 2.98 -28.04 4.02
N TYR A 675 1.89 -28.79 4.20
CA TYR A 675 0.64 -28.26 4.73
C TYR A 675 0.40 -28.60 6.20
N GLN A 676 -0.34 -27.74 6.90
CA GLN A 676 -0.84 -27.99 8.25
C GLN A 676 -1.87 -29.12 8.25
N GLU A 677 -2.69 -29.19 7.20
CA GLU A 677 -3.68 -30.24 6.99
C GLU A 677 -3.02 -31.63 6.88
N GLN A 678 -1.86 -31.72 6.22
CA GLN A 678 -1.06 -32.97 6.17
C GLN A 678 -0.55 -33.38 7.56
N VAL A 679 -0.15 -32.42 8.40
CA VAL A 679 0.25 -32.70 9.79
C VAL A 679 -0.93 -33.24 10.59
N MET A 680 -2.13 -32.66 10.41
CA MET A 680 -3.34 -33.12 11.10
C MET A 680 -3.74 -34.53 10.65
N GLN A 681 -3.74 -34.79 9.34
CA GLN A 681 -4.05 -36.12 8.79
C GLN A 681 -2.99 -37.16 9.18
N ALA A 682 -1.72 -36.79 9.28
CA ALA A 682 -0.67 -37.69 9.76
C ALA A 682 -0.95 -38.15 11.20
N ALA A 683 -1.38 -37.24 12.09
CA ALA A 683 -1.74 -37.59 13.46
C ALA A 683 -2.99 -38.50 13.53
N GLN A 684 -3.99 -38.24 12.68
CA GLN A 684 -5.17 -39.08 12.54
C GLN A 684 -4.82 -40.50 12.07
N ILE A 685 -4.06 -40.62 10.99
CA ILE A 685 -3.74 -41.90 10.35
C ILE A 685 -2.76 -42.72 11.19
N LEU A 686 -1.73 -42.10 11.77
CA LEU A 686 -0.71 -42.81 12.52
C LEU A 686 -1.18 -43.16 13.94
N ALA A 687 -1.81 -42.21 14.64
CA ALA A 687 -2.08 -42.30 16.07
C ALA A 687 -3.57 -42.31 16.45
N GLY A 688 -4.49 -42.32 15.47
CA GLY A 688 -5.93 -42.41 15.72
C GLY A 688 -6.54 -41.14 16.34
N TYR A 689 -5.92 -39.98 16.16
CA TYR A 689 -6.46 -38.70 16.64
C TYR A 689 -7.79 -38.37 15.94
N SER A 690 -8.71 -37.70 16.65
CA SER A 690 -9.77 -36.97 15.98
C SER A 690 -9.16 -35.80 15.17
N LEU A 691 -9.82 -35.32 14.13
CA LEU A 691 -9.33 -34.13 13.40
C LEU A 691 -9.34 -32.86 14.27
N GLY A 692 -10.23 -32.80 15.28
CA GLY A 692 -10.24 -31.72 16.29
C GLY A 692 -9.02 -31.76 17.21
N ASP A 693 -8.69 -32.94 17.73
CA ASP A 693 -7.49 -33.19 18.54
C ASP A 693 -6.20 -32.91 17.74
N ALA A 694 -6.21 -33.26 16.46
CA ALA A 694 -5.08 -33.02 15.56
C ALA A 694 -4.83 -31.51 15.32
N ASP A 695 -5.88 -30.67 15.30
CA ASP A 695 -5.70 -29.21 15.28
C ASP A 695 -5.07 -28.69 16.59
N LEU A 696 -5.45 -29.27 17.74
CA LEU A 696 -4.85 -28.92 19.03
C LEU A 696 -3.35 -29.28 19.06
N LEU A 697 -2.99 -30.47 18.56
CA LEU A 697 -1.59 -30.89 18.41
C LEU A 697 -0.77 -29.89 17.58
N ARG A 698 -1.28 -29.52 16.39
CA ARG A 698 -0.65 -28.53 15.51
C ARG A 698 -0.41 -27.20 16.22
N ARG A 699 -1.40 -26.72 17.01
CA ARG A 699 -1.25 -25.47 17.79
C ARG A 699 -0.19 -25.59 18.88
N ALA A 700 -0.13 -26.72 19.58
CA ALA A 700 0.88 -26.98 20.59
C ALA A 700 2.30 -26.94 19.99
N MET A 701 2.49 -27.58 18.82
CA MET A 701 3.74 -27.52 18.05
C MET A 701 4.12 -26.09 17.65
N GLY A 702 3.14 -25.29 17.24
CA GLY A 702 3.36 -23.88 16.90
C GLY A 702 3.79 -23.01 18.09
N LYS A 703 3.21 -23.23 19.28
CA LYS A 703 3.53 -22.46 20.49
C LYS A 703 4.80 -22.94 21.22
N LYS A 704 5.24 -24.17 20.95
CA LYS A 704 6.42 -24.82 21.56
C LYS A 704 6.40 -24.84 23.09
N VAL A 705 5.22 -25.02 23.70
CA VAL A 705 5.08 -25.16 25.15
C VAL A 705 5.55 -26.55 25.55
N LYS A 706 6.70 -26.62 26.24
CA LYS A 706 7.37 -27.91 26.56
C LYS A 706 6.44 -28.92 27.25
N ALA A 707 5.73 -28.51 28.29
CA ALA A 707 4.84 -29.39 29.04
C ALA A 707 3.68 -29.95 28.20
N GLU A 708 3.13 -29.13 27.30
CA GLU A 708 2.04 -29.54 26.41
C GLU A 708 2.55 -30.49 25.32
N MET A 709 3.74 -30.22 24.77
CA MET A 709 4.40 -31.07 23.78
C MET A 709 4.75 -32.46 24.33
N ASP A 710 5.23 -32.56 25.57
CA ASP A 710 5.58 -33.84 26.20
C ASP A 710 4.32 -34.72 26.40
N ALA A 711 3.19 -34.11 26.77
CA ALA A 711 1.91 -34.81 26.89
C ALA A 711 1.38 -35.30 25.53
N GLN A 712 1.43 -34.44 24.52
CA GLN A 712 1.03 -34.78 23.16
C GLN A 712 1.89 -35.88 22.54
N ARG A 713 3.22 -35.86 22.79
CA ARG A 713 4.14 -36.90 22.35
C ARG A 713 3.77 -38.26 22.94
N SER A 714 3.49 -38.31 24.25
CA SER A 714 3.12 -39.55 24.93
C SER A 714 1.85 -40.15 24.32
N ARG A 715 0.81 -39.31 24.14
CA ARG A 715 -0.45 -39.70 23.49
C ARG A 715 -0.24 -40.18 22.05
N PHE A 716 0.62 -39.51 21.28
CA PHE A 716 0.92 -39.90 19.91
C PHE A 716 1.59 -41.27 19.82
N VAL A 717 2.56 -41.55 20.70
CA VAL A 717 3.27 -42.84 20.74
C VAL A 717 2.34 -43.98 21.17
N GLU A 718 1.49 -43.74 22.16
CA GLU A 718 0.46 -44.71 22.57
C GLU A 718 -0.54 -45.00 21.45
N GLY A 719 -1.02 -43.96 20.75
CA GLY A 719 -1.91 -44.11 19.61
C GLY A 719 -1.26 -44.87 18.44
N CYS A 720 0.02 -44.62 18.17
CA CYS A 720 0.79 -45.33 17.15
C CYS A 720 0.90 -46.83 17.40
N ALA A 721 0.79 -47.28 18.65
CA ALA A 721 0.80 -48.71 18.97
C ALA A 721 -0.44 -49.43 18.39
N ALA A 722 -1.58 -48.76 18.25
CA ALA A 722 -2.77 -49.31 17.60
C ALA A 722 -2.60 -49.51 16.08
N SER A 723 -1.63 -48.82 15.48
CA SER A 723 -1.27 -48.90 14.06
C SER A 723 -0.02 -49.77 13.79
N ASP A 724 0.39 -50.59 14.77
CA ASP A 724 1.58 -51.46 14.74
C ASP A 724 2.93 -50.72 14.50
N ILE A 725 3.01 -49.46 14.94
CA ILE A 725 4.23 -48.64 14.85
C ILE A 725 4.98 -48.71 16.17
N LYS A 726 6.21 -49.23 16.14
CA LYS A 726 7.08 -49.35 17.33
C LYS A 726 7.40 -47.97 17.95
N PRO A 727 7.54 -47.87 19.28
CA PRO A 727 7.79 -46.59 19.96
C PRO A 727 8.98 -45.79 19.44
N ALA A 728 10.06 -46.45 19.02
CA ALA A 728 11.23 -45.78 18.45
C ALA A 728 10.88 -45.05 17.13
N LYS A 729 10.13 -45.72 16.24
CA LYS A 729 9.68 -45.13 14.97
C LYS A 729 8.60 -44.08 15.18
N ALA A 730 7.71 -44.28 16.15
CA ALA A 730 6.70 -43.28 16.52
C ALA A 730 7.34 -41.97 17.02
N ASN A 731 8.39 -42.05 17.84
CA ASN A 731 9.13 -40.86 18.28
C ASN A 731 9.85 -40.15 17.12
N GLU A 732 10.49 -40.92 16.23
CA GLU A 732 11.12 -40.37 15.02
C GLU A 732 10.10 -39.64 14.13
N LEU A 733 8.92 -40.23 13.92
CA LEU A 733 7.83 -39.62 13.17
C LEU A 733 7.29 -38.36 13.85
N PHE A 734 7.16 -38.36 15.18
CA PHE A 734 6.74 -37.18 15.93
C PHE A 734 7.77 -36.03 15.80
N ASP A 735 9.06 -36.33 15.91
CA ASP A 735 10.15 -35.33 15.75
C ASP A 735 10.14 -34.73 14.35
N LEU A 736 9.90 -35.57 13.33
CA LEU A 736 9.76 -35.13 11.95
C LEU A 736 8.56 -34.17 11.79
N ILE A 737 7.39 -34.58 12.30
CA ILE A 737 6.16 -33.78 12.24
C ILE A 737 6.34 -32.44 12.96
N ASP A 738 6.93 -32.43 14.17
CA ASP A 738 7.18 -31.20 14.95
C ASP A 738 8.11 -30.24 14.21
N LYS A 739 9.20 -30.77 13.61
CA LYS A 739 10.12 -29.97 12.80
C LYS A 739 9.41 -29.28 11.63
N PHE A 740 8.49 -29.99 10.95
CA PHE A 740 7.75 -29.42 9.82
C PHE A 740 6.55 -28.57 10.25
N ALA A 741 5.90 -28.86 11.37
CA ALA A 741 4.77 -28.09 11.87
C ALA A 741 5.12 -26.62 12.11
N GLY A 742 6.37 -26.33 12.52
CA GLY A 742 6.90 -24.96 12.62
C GLY A 742 6.90 -24.18 11.29
N TYR A 743 6.90 -24.88 10.15
CA TYR A 743 6.89 -24.33 8.79
C TYR A 743 5.73 -24.87 7.95
N GLY A 744 4.68 -25.42 8.56
CA GLY A 744 3.48 -25.87 7.84
C GLY A 744 2.65 -24.67 7.39
N PHE A 745 2.11 -24.72 6.18
CA PHE A 745 1.23 -23.68 5.63
C PHE A 745 -0.24 -24.13 5.60
N ASN A 746 -1.19 -23.21 5.67
CA ASN A 746 -2.61 -23.57 5.57
C ASN A 746 -2.97 -23.81 4.10
N LYS A 747 -3.29 -25.05 3.74
CA LYS A 747 -3.61 -25.45 2.36
C LYS A 747 -4.84 -24.73 1.83
N SER A 748 -5.86 -24.54 2.67
CA SER A 748 -7.11 -23.87 2.31
C SER A 748 -6.86 -22.44 1.80
N HIS A 749 -6.04 -21.67 2.54
CA HIS A 749 -5.62 -20.33 2.13
C HIS A 749 -4.75 -20.33 0.87
N ALA A 750 -3.78 -21.26 0.78
CA ALA A 750 -2.90 -21.39 -0.37
C ALA A 750 -3.67 -21.71 -1.65
N ALA A 751 -4.63 -22.64 -1.57
CA ALA A 751 -5.44 -23.06 -2.70
C ALA A 751 -6.26 -21.90 -3.27
N ALA A 752 -6.87 -21.09 -2.40
CA ALA A 752 -7.69 -19.97 -2.86
C ALA A 752 -6.85 -18.92 -3.59
N TYR A 753 -5.65 -18.64 -3.09
CA TYR A 753 -4.74 -17.69 -3.71
C TYR A 753 -4.06 -18.27 -4.97
N ALA A 754 -3.82 -19.58 -4.99
CA ALA A 754 -3.34 -20.30 -6.18
C ALA A 754 -4.36 -20.25 -7.33
N LEU A 755 -5.67 -20.25 -7.03
CA LEU A 755 -6.70 -20.08 -8.07
C LEU A 755 -6.59 -18.71 -8.75
N LEU A 756 -6.39 -17.64 -7.98
CA LEU A 756 -6.17 -16.30 -8.55
C LEU A 756 -4.87 -16.23 -9.36
N ALA A 757 -3.80 -16.89 -8.90
CA ALA A 757 -2.56 -17.03 -9.65
C ALA A 757 -2.78 -17.79 -10.98
N TYR A 758 -3.59 -18.85 -10.96
CA TYR A 758 -3.94 -19.61 -12.15
C TYR A 758 -4.79 -18.78 -13.13
N GLN A 759 -5.83 -18.11 -12.67
CA GLN A 759 -6.69 -17.26 -13.49
C GLN A 759 -5.92 -16.09 -14.13
N THR A 760 -5.01 -15.46 -13.39
CA THR A 760 -4.14 -14.41 -13.95
C THR A 760 -3.15 -14.96 -14.96
N ALA A 761 -2.55 -16.13 -14.71
CA ALA A 761 -1.68 -16.81 -15.66
C ALA A 761 -2.43 -17.25 -16.93
N TRP A 762 -3.69 -17.70 -16.79
CA TRP A 762 -4.56 -18.08 -17.90
C TRP A 762 -4.88 -16.90 -18.81
N LEU A 763 -5.23 -15.75 -18.24
CA LEU A 763 -5.42 -14.53 -19.02
C LEU A 763 -4.14 -14.11 -19.74
N LYS A 764 -2.98 -14.16 -19.06
CA LYS A 764 -1.71 -13.84 -19.72
C LYS A 764 -1.36 -14.82 -20.85
N ALA A 765 -1.66 -16.10 -20.68
CA ALA A 765 -1.38 -17.13 -21.67
C ALA A 765 -2.27 -16.98 -22.92
N HIS A 766 -3.56 -16.69 -22.76
CA HIS A 766 -4.51 -16.69 -23.89
C HIS A 766 -4.87 -15.30 -24.42
N TYR A 767 -4.90 -14.29 -23.55
CA TYR A 767 -5.34 -12.92 -23.83
C TYR A 767 -4.37 -11.89 -23.22
N PRO A 768 -3.08 -11.89 -23.65
CA PRO A 768 -2.06 -11.06 -23.03
C PRO A 768 -2.36 -9.55 -23.11
N ALA A 769 -2.96 -9.06 -24.20
CA ALA A 769 -3.28 -7.63 -24.35
C ALA A 769 -4.27 -7.14 -23.28
N GLU A 770 -5.37 -7.87 -23.09
CA GLU A 770 -6.39 -7.56 -22.08
C GLU A 770 -5.85 -7.74 -20.66
N PHE A 771 -4.97 -8.72 -20.44
CA PHE A 771 -4.25 -8.91 -19.17
C PHE A 771 -3.35 -7.71 -18.82
N TYR A 772 -2.52 -7.24 -19.75
CA TYR A 772 -1.64 -6.09 -19.50
C TYR A 772 -2.45 -4.80 -19.36
N ALA A 773 -3.43 -4.56 -20.23
CA ALA A 773 -4.30 -3.38 -20.11
C ALA A 773 -5.01 -3.35 -18.75
N GLY A 774 -5.58 -4.48 -18.30
CA GLY A 774 -6.19 -4.59 -16.98
C GLY A 774 -5.19 -4.40 -15.84
N SER A 775 -3.98 -4.95 -15.95
CA SER A 775 -2.93 -4.80 -14.93
C SER A 775 -2.42 -3.36 -14.80
N MET A 776 -2.22 -2.70 -15.94
CA MET A 776 -1.76 -1.32 -16.05
C MET A 776 -2.82 -0.32 -15.59
N ALA A 777 -4.11 -0.59 -15.81
CA ALA A 777 -5.21 0.25 -15.32
C ALA A 777 -5.16 0.48 -13.80
N PHE A 778 -4.93 -0.58 -13.03
CA PHE A 778 -4.85 -0.47 -11.57
C PHE A 778 -3.44 -0.12 -11.04
N ASP A 779 -2.45 0.03 -11.91
CA ASP A 779 -1.11 0.57 -11.59
C ASP A 779 -0.85 1.89 -12.35
N ILE A 780 -1.90 2.58 -12.80
CA ILE A 780 -1.81 3.73 -13.71
C ILE A 780 -0.93 4.88 -13.19
N HIS A 781 -0.83 5.03 -11.87
CA HIS A 781 0.03 6.03 -11.22
C HIS A 781 1.42 5.50 -10.82
N LEU A 782 1.68 4.21 -10.96
CA LEU A 782 2.92 3.55 -10.56
C LEU A 782 3.83 3.34 -11.76
N THR A 783 4.50 4.42 -12.17
CA THR A 783 5.33 4.47 -13.36
C THR A 783 6.38 3.36 -13.44
N GLU A 784 7.05 3.04 -12.32
CA GLU A 784 8.04 1.95 -12.26
C GLU A 784 7.43 0.60 -12.66
N LYS A 785 6.18 0.32 -12.27
CA LYS A 785 5.47 -0.91 -12.65
C LYS A 785 5.02 -0.87 -14.11
N LEU A 786 4.56 0.27 -14.60
CA LEU A 786 4.20 0.43 -16.01
C LEU A 786 5.40 0.14 -16.91
N THR A 787 6.60 0.59 -16.55
CA THR A 787 7.85 0.25 -17.26
C THR A 787 8.05 -1.26 -17.32
N VAL A 788 7.91 -1.96 -16.19
CA VAL A 788 8.07 -3.41 -16.12
C VAL A 788 7.08 -4.14 -17.04
N PHE A 789 5.82 -3.69 -17.09
CA PHE A 789 4.83 -4.26 -18.01
C PHE A 789 5.16 -3.98 -19.48
N VAL A 790 5.58 -2.76 -19.81
CA VAL A 790 5.98 -2.40 -21.18
C VAL A 790 7.18 -3.24 -21.64
N ASP A 791 8.18 -3.41 -20.79
CA ASP A 791 9.36 -4.23 -21.11
C ASP A 791 9.02 -5.73 -21.23
N ASP A 792 8.06 -6.22 -20.45
CA ASP A 792 7.54 -7.59 -20.58
C ASP A 792 6.76 -7.78 -21.89
N MET A 793 5.91 -6.81 -22.27
CA MET A 793 5.21 -6.80 -23.56
C MET A 793 6.20 -6.80 -24.73
N ARG A 794 7.24 -5.95 -24.69
CA ARG A 794 8.30 -5.90 -25.71
C ARG A 794 8.99 -7.25 -25.86
N ARG A 795 9.30 -7.94 -24.76
CA ARG A 795 9.91 -9.28 -24.76
C ARG A 795 8.99 -10.34 -25.37
N MET A 796 7.69 -10.26 -25.13
CA MET A 796 6.69 -11.14 -25.74
C MET A 796 6.36 -10.80 -27.21
N GLY A 797 6.84 -9.66 -27.72
CA GLY A 797 6.49 -9.16 -29.05
C GLY A 797 5.10 -8.49 -29.12
N LEU A 798 4.48 -8.21 -27.97
CA LEU A 798 3.19 -7.52 -27.89
C LEU A 798 3.40 -6.00 -28.01
N THR A 799 2.59 -5.35 -28.86
CA THR A 799 2.73 -3.91 -29.11
C THR A 799 1.99 -3.09 -28.05
N CYS A 800 2.67 -2.07 -27.52
CA CYS A 800 2.07 -1.00 -26.73
C CYS A 800 2.08 0.30 -27.54
N LEU A 801 0.89 0.82 -27.86
CA LEU A 801 0.71 2.00 -28.70
C LEU A 801 0.70 3.26 -27.84
N ALA A 802 1.35 4.33 -28.33
CA ALA A 802 1.37 5.64 -27.69
C ALA A 802 -0.06 6.19 -27.44
N PRO A 803 -0.25 7.11 -26.48
CA PRO A 803 -1.54 7.75 -26.29
C PRO A 803 -1.94 8.57 -27.52
N ASP A 804 -3.23 8.72 -27.75
CA ASP A 804 -3.83 9.49 -28.84
C ASP A 804 -5.15 10.11 -28.38
N LEU A 805 -5.37 11.41 -28.58
CA LEU A 805 -6.58 12.10 -28.11
C LEU A 805 -7.87 11.52 -28.71
N ASN A 806 -7.83 11.11 -29.98
CA ASN A 806 -8.99 10.62 -30.71
C ASN A 806 -9.25 9.12 -30.49
N ARG A 807 -8.27 8.36 -30.02
CA ARG A 807 -8.38 6.89 -29.86
C ARG A 807 -8.23 6.40 -28.42
N SER A 808 -7.34 6.99 -27.63
CA SER A 808 -7.11 6.57 -26.25
C SER A 808 -8.27 6.92 -25.34
N GLN A 809 -8.52 6.08 -24.35
CA GLN A 809 -9.43 6.41 -23.25
C GLN A 809 -8.67 7.03 -22.08
N ALA A 810 -9.39 7.43 -21.03
CA ALA A 810 -8.80 7.88 -19.78
C ALA A 810 -7.93 6.77 -19.14
N ASP A 811 -8.33 5.52 -19.34
CA ASP A 811 -7.70 4.29 -18.86
C ASP A 811 -7.19 3.43 -20.04
N PHE A 812 -6.41 2.38 -19.75
CA PHE A 812 -5.80 1.51 -20.76
C PHE A 812 -6.86 0.69 -21.50
N THR A 813 -6.68 0.54 -22.81
CA THR A 813 -7.60 -0.20 -23.69
C THR A 813 -6.85 -1.13 -24.62
N VAL A 814 -7.59 -2.00 -25.31
CA VAL A 814 -7.05 -2.95 -26.28
C VAL A 814 -7.69 -2.68 -27.63
N GLU A 815 -6.89 -2.71 -28.68
CA GLU A 815 -7.38 -2.60 -30.06
C GLU A 815 -6.66 -3.56 -31.00
N ALA A 816 -7.30 -3.88 -32.12
CA ALA A 816 -6.74 -4.76 -33.13
C ALA A 816 -5.64 -4.03 -33.93
N VAL A 817 -4.55 -4.74 -34.19
CA VAL A 817 -3.43 -4.28 -35.03
C VAL A 817 -3.11 -5.31 -36.11
N PRO A 818 -2.62 -4.89 -37.29
CA PRO A 818 -2.11 -5.82 -38.29
C PRO A 818 -0.99 -6.68 -37.69
N CYS A 819 -1.05 -7.99 -37.92
CA CYS A 819 -0.05 -8.93 -37.43
C CYS A 819 0.30 -9.94 -38.53
N GLU A 820 1.59 -10.07 -38.79
CA GLU A 820 2.16 -11.05 -39.74
C GLU A 820 2.64 -12.34 -39.03
N SER A 821 2.58 -12.38 -37.70
CA SER A 821 2.94 -13.56 -36.91
C SER A 821 1.89 -14.65 -36.99
N GLU A 822 2.30 -15.92 -36.88
CA GLU A 822 1.39 -17.04 -36.73
C GLU A 822 0.62 -16.98 -35.39
N ASP A 823 1.18 -16.29 -34.39
CA ASP A 823 0.53 -16.09 -33.10
C ASP A 823 -0.53 -14.98 -33.17
N LYS A 824 -1.79 -15.40 -33.28
CA LYS A 824 -2.96 -14.51 -33.32
C LYS A 824 -3.10 -13.59 -32.11
N ARG A 825 -2.48 -13.92 -30.97
CA ARG A 825 -2.50 -13.07 -29.77
C ARG A 825 -1.79 -11.73 -30.02
N LEU A 826 -0.82 -11.71 -30.94
CA LEU A 826 -0.08 -10.52 -31.34
C LEU A 826 -0.83 -9.63 -32.34
N GLY A 827 -2.04 -10.02 -32.76
CA GLY A 827 -2.98 -9.19 -33.54
C GLY A 827 -3.70 -8.11 -32.72
N PHE A 828 -3.35 -7.96 -31.45
CA PHE A 828 -3.91 -6.97 -30.53
C PHE A 828 -2.80 -6.19 -29.87
N ALA A 829 -3.06 -4.91 -29.61
CA ALA A 829 -2.14 -4.02 -28.95
C ALA A 829 -2.81 -3.32 -27.77
N VAL A 830 -2.02 -3.02 -26.75
CA VAL A 830 -2.45 -2.18 -25.64
C VAL A 830 -2.30 -0.73 -26.06
N ARG A 831 -3.38 0.06 -25.98
CA ARG A 831 -3.36 1.50 -26.19
C ARG A 831 -3.12 2.21 -24.86
N TYR A 832 -2.08 3.04 -24.81
CA TYR A 832 -1.70 3.76 -23.61
C TYR A 832 -2.81 4.76 -23.19
N ALA A 833 -3.11 4.76 -21.89
CA ALA A 833 -4.13 5.59 -21.27
C ALA A 833 -3.72 7.07 -21.25
N LEU A 834 -4.65 7.99 -21.51
CA LEU A 834 -4.39 9.42 -21.34
C LEU A 834 -4.09 9.76 -19.87
N GLY A 835 -4.78 9.12 -18.92
CA GLY A 835 -4.59 9.29 -17.48
C GLY A 835 -3.33 8.63 -16.92
N GLY A 836 -2.62 7.80 -17.72
CA GLY A 836 -1.37 7.16 -17.32
C GLY A 836 -0.14 8.05 -17.43
N LEU A 837 -0.28 9.24 -18.03
CA LEU A 837 0.82 10.19 -18.16
C LEU A 837 1.09 10.93 -16.85
N LYS A 838 2.36 11.17 -16.56
CA LYS A 838 2.82 11.82 -15.33
C LYS A 838 2.26 13.24 -15.24
N GLY A 839 1.52 13.51 -14.17
CA GLY A 839 0.91 14.82 -13.93
C GLY A 839 -0.41 15.05 -14.67
N VAL A 840 -0.87 14.09 -15.47
CA VAL A 840 -2.20 14.10 -16.10
C VAL A 840 -3.22 13.43 -15.17
N GLY A 841 -4.32 14.12 -14.89
CA GLY A 841 -5.34 13.63 -13.97
C GLY A 841 -6.37 12.75 -14.70
N GLU A 842 -6.61 11.55 -14.17
CA GLU A 842 -7.57 10.58 -14.74
C GLU A 842 -8.97 11.19 -14.94
N LYS A 843 -9.54 11.83 -13.91
CA LYS A 843 -10.85 12.50 -13.99
C LYS A 843 -10.94 13.57 -15.07
N ALA A 844 -9.85 14.30 -15.32
CA ALA A 844 -9.81 15.30 -16.39
C ALA A 844 -9.88 14.61 -17.76
N MET A 845 -9.21 13.46 -17.91
CA MET A 845 -9.24 12.68 -19.14
C MET A 845 -10.57 11.97 -19.35
N GLU A 846 -11.26 11.52 -18.29
CA GLU A 846 -12.63 10.98 -18.38
C GLU A 846 -13.59 12.02 -18.99
N GLN A 847 -13.50 13.28 -18.55
CA GLN A 847 -14.34 14.36 -19.07
C GLN A 847 -13.96 14.74 -20.51
N LEU A 848 -12.66 14.76 -20.84
CA LEU A 848 -12.19 14.96 -22.20
C LEU A 848 -12.71 13.88 -23.15
N VAL A 849 -12.66 12.62 -22.72
CA VAL A 849 -13.20 11.47 -23.45
C VAL A 849 -14.72 11.60 -23.62
N ALA A 850 -15.45 11.94 -22.56
CA ALA A 850 -16.90 12.14 -22.63
C ALA A 850 -17.29 13.25 -23.61
N GLU A 851 -16.52 14.35 -23.64
CA GLU A 851 -16.71 15.42 -24.62
C GLU A 851 -16.39 14.95 -26.05
N ARG A 852 -15.34 14.13 -26.24
CA ARG A 852 -15.04 13.50 -27.53
C ARG A 852 -16.17 12.58 -27.99
N GLU A 853 -16.73 11.76 -27.11
CA GLU A 853 -17.84 10.86 -27.44
C GLU A 853 -19.11 11.63 -27.81
N LYS A 854 -19.37 12.76 -27.14
CA LYS A 854 -20.51 13.62 -27.41
C LYS A 854 -20.36 14.44 -28.71
N GLY A 855 -19.20 15.04 -28.95
CA GLY A 855 -18.95 15.97 -30.07
C GLY A 855 -18.22 15.36 -31.26
N GLY A 856 -17.80 14.09 -31.19
CA GLY A 856 -16.98 13.42 -32.19
C GLY A 856 -15.46 13.67 -32.02
N PRO A 857 -14.62 13.08 -32.89
CA PRO A 857 -13.17 13.22 -32.81
C PRO A 857 -12.73 14.68 -33.01
N PHE A 858 -11.67 15.07 -32.33
CA PHE A 858 -11.04 16.38 -32.46
C PHE A 858 -10.37 16.52 -33.83
N LYS A 859 -10.69 17.59 -34.55
CA LYS A 859 -10.23 17.81 -35.93
C LYS A 859 -8.99 18.69 -36.05
N SER A 860 -8.83 19.63 -35.13
CA SER A 860 -7.72 20.59 -35.08
C SER A 860 -7.46 21.06 -33.65
N LEU A 861 -6.36 21.79 -33.43
CA LEU A 861 -6.09 22.42 -32.13
C LEU A 861 -7.14 23.48 -31.78
N ASP A 862 -7.74 24.13 -32.78
CA ASP A 862 -8.82 25.10 -32.58
C ASP A 862 -10.09 24.40 -32.10
N ASP A 863 -10.48 23.29 -32.75
CA ASP A 863 -11.63 22.46 -32.35
C ASP A 863 -11.41 21.87 -30.94
N PHE A 864 -10.18 21.45 -30.64
CA PHE A 864 -9.80 21.01 -29.30
C PHE A 864 -9.96 22.14 -28.28
N ALA A 865 -9.36 23.32 -28.52
CA ALA A 865 -9.44 24.46 -27.61
C ALA A 865 -10.87 24.97 -27.41
N ASP A 866 -11.71 24.91 -28.44
CA ASP A 866 -13.11 25.35 -28.37
C ASP A 866 -13.97 24.43 -27.50
N ARG A 867 -13.69 23.12 -27.49
CA ARG A 867 -14.55 22.12 -26.84
C ARG A 867 -14.16 21.83 -25.39
N ILE A 868 -12.88 21.91 -25.03
CA ILE A 868 -12.42 21.57 -23.68
C ILE A 868 -12.87 22.58 -22.61
N GLU A 869 -13.08 22.09 -21.38
CA GLU A 869 -13.25 22.94 -20.19
C GLU A 869 -11.87 23.39 -19.68
N PRO A 870 -11.55 24.70 -19.71
CA PRO A 870 -10.22 25.22 -19.38
C PRO A 870 -9.82 25.00 -17.92
N ARG A 871 -10.78 24.85 -17.01
CA ARG A 871 -10.49 24.60 -15.58
C ARG A 871 -10.00 23.18 -15.31
N LEU A 872 -10.23 22.23 -16.22
CA LEU A 872 -9.84 20.83 -16.04
C LEU A 872 -8.40 20.55 -16.46
N LEU A 873 -7.88 21.33 -17.41
CA LEU A 873 -6.55 21.16 -17.98
C LEU A 873 -5.64 22.28 -17.56
N ASN A 874 -4.44 21.93 -17.10
CA ASN A 874 -3.38 22.91 -16.85
C ASN A 874 -2.25 22.79 -17.88
N ARG A 875 -1.35 23.79 -17.88
CA ARG A 875 -0.24 23.88 -18.83
C ARG A 875 0.62 22.62 -18.82
N ARG A 876 0.97 22.11 -17.63
CA ARG A 876 1.81 20.92 -17.46
C ARG A 876 1.15 19.67 -18.05
N GLN A 877 -0.16 19.54 -17.95
CA GLN A 877 -0.90 18.41 -18.53
C GLN A 877 -0.86 18.41 -20.05
N LEU A 878 -1.06 19.58 -20.67
CA LEU A 878 -0.94 19.71 -22.13
C LEU A 878 0.50 19.48 -22.60
N GLU A 879 1.48 19.99 -21.88
CA GLU A 879 2.91 19.71 -22.12
C GLU A 879 3.18 18.20 -22.09
N SER A 880 2.70 17.47 -21.08
CA SER A 880 2.85 16.02 -21.00
C SER A 880 2.11 15.27 -22.12
N LEU A 881 0.88 15.66 -22.47
CA LEU A 881 0.11 15.08 -23.58
C LEU A 881 0.82 15.30 -24.93
N ALA A 882 1.35 16.51 -25.16
CA ALA A 882 2.10 16.84 -26.36
C ALA A 882 3.41 16.05 -26.45
N ALA A 883 4.18 16.00 -25.37
CA ALA A 883 5.42 15.24 -25.29
C ALA A 883 5.21 13.74 -25.56
N ALA A 884 4.15 13.17 -25.01
CA ALA A 884 3.76 11.77 -25.23
C ALA A 884 3.25 11.48 -26.66
N GLY A 885 2.98 12.52 -27.46
CA GLY A 885 2.49 12.39 -28.82
C GLY A 885 0.97 12.23 -28.96
N ALA A 886 0.20 12.56 -27.93
CA ALA A 886 -1.26 12.40 -27.94
C ALA A 886 -1.97 13.21 -29.02
N PHE A 887 -1.35 14.29 -29.51
CA PHE A 887 -1.90 15.17 -30.53
C PHE A 887 -1.62 14.72 -31.96
N LYS A 888 -0.96 13.58 -32.21
CA LYS A 888 -0.50 13.19 -33.55
C LYS A 888 -1.55 13.31 -34.66
N ASP A 889 -2.76 12.81 -34.42
CA ASP A 889 -3.87 12.84 -35.40
C ASP A 889 -4.52 14.24 -35.54
N VAL A 890 -4.21 15.17 -34.63
CA VAL A 890 -4.72 16.57 -34.62
C VAL A 890 -3.66 17.53 -35.19
N TYR A 891 -2.41 17.38 -34.77
CA TYR A 891 -1.24 18.14 -35.19
C TYR A 891 0.07 17.35 -34.89
N ASP A 892 0.81 16.97 -35.92
CA ASP A 892 1.92 15.99 -35.83
C ASP A 892 3.20 16.53 -35.15
N ASP A 893 3.40 17.86 -35.11
CA ASP A 893 4.60 18.46 -34.52
C ASP A 893 4.46 18.67 -33.00
N ARG A 894 5.00 17.71 -32.23
CA ARG A 894 4.99 17.71 -30.76
C ARG A 894 5.66 18.94 -30.15
N ALA A 895 6.79 19.39 -30.71
CA ALA A 895 7.55 20.50 -30.15
C ALA A 895 6.76 21.82 -30.28
N ALA A 896 6.04 21.96 -31.38
CA ALA A 896 5.17 23.09 -31.63
C ALA A 896 3.95 23.10 -30.70
N VAL A 897 3.26 21.95 -30.51
CA VAL A 897 2.12 21.84 -29.57
C VAL A 897 2.57 22.08 -28.13
N TYR A 898 3.70 21.51 -27.73
CA TYR A 898 4.28 21.70 -26.39
C TYR A 898 4.57 23.18 -26.11
N ALA A 899 5.20 23.88 -27.05
CA ALA A 899 5.46 25.30 -26.94
C ALA A 899 4.18 26.16 -26.95
N ALA A 900 3.11 25.67 -27.58
CA ALA A 900 1.82 26.34 -27.68
C ALA A 900 0.86 26.04 -26.50
N ALA A 901 1.24 25.20 -25.52
CA ALA A 901 0.35 24.76 -24.43
C ALA A 901 -0.37 25.92 -23.71
N GLU A 902 0.35 27.01 -23.40
CA GLU A 902 -0.23 28.19 -22.75
C GLU A 902 -1.17 28.97 -23.69
N THR A 903 -0.86 29.00 -24.99
CA THR A 903 -1.71 29.64 -26.00
C THR A 903 -3.02 28.86 -26.18
N ILE A 904 -2.95 27.52 -26.23
CA ILE A 904 -4.12 26.64 -26.30
C ILE A 904 -5.06 26.89 -25.11
N LEU A 905 -4.53 26.98 -23.87
CA LEU A 905 -5.33 27.25 -22.69
C LEU A 905 -5.95 28.65 -22.69
N SER A 906 -5.20 29.65 -23.15
CA SER A 906 -5.69 31.02 -23.25
C SER A 906 -6.86 31.15 -24.23
N VAL A 907 -6.75 30.49 -25.40
CA VAL A 907 -7.83 30.40 -26.39
C VAL A 907 -9.04 29.66 -25.81
N ALA A 908 -8.81 28.50 -25.18
CA ALA A 908 -9.88 27.72 -24.56
C ALA A 908 -10.64 28.52 -23.48
N SER A 909 -9.90 29.25 -22.62
CA SER A 909 -10.47 30.14 -21.60
C SER A 909 -11.32 31.25 -22.22
N SER A 910 -10.82 31.87 -23.29
CA SER A 910 -11.54 32.93 -24.00
C SER A 910 -12.83 32.40 -24.64
N ASN A 911 -12.78 31.23 -25.28
CA ASN A 911 -13.95 30.61 -25.90
C ASN A 911 -14.98 30.13 -24.86
N ALA A 912 -14.54 29.60 -23.72
CA ALA A 912 -15.43 29.27 -22.59
C ALA A 912 -16.14 30.53 -22.03
N GLN A 913 -15.39 31.62 -21.82
CA GLN A 913 -15.97 32.89 -21.35
C GLN A 913 -16.95 33.50 -22.37
N ALA A 914 -16.67 33.38 -23.68
CA ALA A 914 -17.58 33.82 -24.73
C ALA A 914 -18.91 33.04 -24.70
N ARG A 915 -18.87 31.73 -24.42
CA ARG A 915 -20.06 30.88 -24.26
C ARG A 915 -20.87 31.23 -23.01
N GLU A 916 -20.20 31.43 -21.86
CA GLU A 916 -20.86 31.77 -20.59
C GLU A 916 -21.46 33.20 -20.59
N SER A 917 -20.81 34.16 -21.26
CA SER A 917 -21.22 35.57 -21.25
C SER A 917 -22.45 35.88 -22.14
N GLY A 918 -22.92 34.92 -22.95
CA GLY A 918 -24.13 35.07 -23.77
C GLY A 918 -24.06 36.17 -24.84
N GLN A 919 -22.90 36.78 -25.08
CA GLN A 919 -22.74 37.88 -26.04
C GLN A 919 -22.91 37.45 -27.52
N GLY A 920 -23.00 36.14 -27.80
CA GLY A 920 -23.35 35.63 -29.13
C GLY A 920 -24.85 35.72 -29.48
N GLY A 921 -25.73 36.04 -28.53
CA GLY A 921 -27.19 35.96 -28.73
C GLY A 921 -27.91 37.25 -29.12
N LEU A 922 -27.27 38.43 -29.03
CA LEU A 922 -27.97 39.72 -29.19
C LEU A 922 -28.09 40.20 -30.65
N PHE A 923 -27.32 39.60 -31.57
CA PHE A 923 -27.38 39.86 -33.01
C PHE A 923 -27.42 38.51 -33.73
N GLY A 924 -28.59 38.12 -34.23
CA GLY A 924 -28.78 36.82 -34.89
C GLY A 924 -27.80 36.57 -36.05
N ASP A 925 -27.43 35.29 -36.21
CA ASP A 925 -26.66 34.72 -37.33
C ASP A 925 -25.24 35.25 -37.57
N VAL A 926 -24.54 35.73 -36.54
CA VAL A 926 -23.08 35.96 -36.63
C VAL A 926 -22.35 34.86 -35.87
N GLU A 927 -21.70 33.94 -36.60
CA GLU A 927 -20.72 33.02 -36.01
C GLU A 927 -19.74 33.83 -35.16
N THR A 928 -19.63 33.48 -33.87
CA THR A 928 -18.68 34.13 -32.98
C THR A 928 -17.28 33.78 -33.50
N PRO A 929 -16.41 34.74 -33.88
CA PRO A 929 -15.12 34.40 -34.45
C PRO A 929 -14.29 33.67 -33.41
N HIS A 930 -14.05 32.38 -33.63
CA HIS A 930 -13.15 31.58 -32.81
C HIS A 930 -11.74 32.15 -32.94
N ALA A 931 -11.06 32.36 -31.81
CA ALA A 931 -9.66 32.78 -31.84
C ALA A 931 -8.79 31.59 -32.26
N ASP A 932 -8.08 31.70 -33.38
CA ASP A 932 -7.18 30.63 -33.85
C ASP A 932 -6.00 30.42 -32.87
N VAL A 933 -5.69 29.16 -32.60
CA VAL A 933 -4.50 28.74 -31.84
C VAL A 933 -3.26 29.04 -32.68
N ARG A 934 -2.51 30.07 -32.28
CA ARG A 934 -1.26 30.44 -32.95
C ARG A 934 -0.11 29.54 -32.52
N ILE A 935 0.35 28.69 -33.44
CA ILE A 935 1.43 27.74 -33.20
C ILE A 935 2.80 28.37 -33.58
N PRO A 936 3.84 28.23 -32.74
CA PRO A 936 5.20 28.64 -33.09
C PRO A 936 5.79 27.80 -34.24
N THR A 937 6.23 28.42 -35.34
CA THR A 937 6.67 27.73 -36.58
C THR A 937 8.14 27.28 -36.63
N HIS A 938 8.92 27.49 -35.56
CA HIS A 938 10.39 27.28 -35.56
C HIS A 938 10.91 26.49 -34.35
N LYS A 939 10.05 25.74 -33.66
CA LYS A 939 10.44 24.90 -32.51
C LYS A 939 10.53 23.46 -32.98
N SER A 940 11.73 22.89 -33.04
CA SER A 940 11.96 21.46 -33.28
C SER A 940 12.73 20.87 -32.12
N TRP A 941 12.41 19.63 -31.73
CA TRP A 941 13.21 18.88 -30.77
C TRP A 941 14.26 18.05 -31.49
N THR A 942 15.47 18.04 -30.96
CA THR A 942 16.44 16.98 -31.24
C THR A 942 15.93 15.64 -30.69
N THR A 943 16.48 14.52 -31.17
CA THR A 943 16.15 13.18 -30.66
C THR A 943 16.33 13.10 -29.13
N ALA A 944 17.43 13.65 -28.61
CA ALA A 944 17.71 13.70 -27.17
C ALA A 944 16.66 14.51 -26.37
N GLU A 945 16.28 15.70 -26.86
CA GLU A 945 15.24 16.50 -26.22
C GLU A 945 13.89 15.79 -26.25
N ARG A 946 13.51 15.19 -27.38
CA ARG A 946 12.28 14.42 -27.49
C ARG A 946 12.24 13.26 -26.50
N MET A 947 13.34 12.53 -26.34
CA MET A 947 13.43 11.41 -25.40
C MET A 947 13.35 11.88 -23.94
N GLU A 948 13.94 13.03 -23.63
CA GLU A 948 13.84 13.60 -22.28
C GLU A 948 12.40 14.03 -21.97
N TYR A 949 11.73 14.74 -22.89
CA TYR A 949 10.32 15.10 -22.70
C TYR A 949 9.39 13.88 -22.67
N GLU A 950 9.66 12.84 -23.47
CA GLU A 950 8.94 11.56 -23.38
C GLU A 950 9.18 10.90 -22.02
N LYS A 951 10.42 10.86 -21.52
CA LYS A 951 10.73 10.34 -20.18
C LYS A 951 10.07 11.18 -19.10
N GLU A 952 9.96 12.49 -19.23
CA GLU A 952 9.23 13.32 -18.28
C GLU A 952 7.72 13.03 -18.29
N ALA A 953 7.14 12.77 -19.46
CA ALA A 953 5.71 12.50 -19.64
C ALA A 953 5.31 11.08 -19.22
N PHE A 954 6.06 10.05 -19.60
CA PHE A 954 5.78 8.66 -19.25
C PHE A 954 6.46 8.22 -17.94
N GLY A 955 7.54 8.88 -17.55
CA GLY A 955 8.50 8.49 -16.49
C GLY A 955 9.48 7.37 -16.89
N PHE A 956 9.44 6.91 -18.13
CA PHE A 956 10.41 5.99 -18.74
C PHE A 956 10.49 6.22 -20.25
N TYR A 957 11.49 5.64 -20.90
CA TYR A 957 11.69 5.75 -22.34
C TYR A 957 10.68 4.88 -23.12
N PHE A 958 9.70 5.53 -23.77
CA PHE A 958 8.57 4.86 -24.43
C PHE A 958 8.87 4.49 -25.89
N SER A 959 9.29 5.45 -26.73
CA SER A 959 9.51 5.20 -28.17
C SER A 959 10.92 4.71 -28.52
N GLU A 960 11.96 5.31 -27.95
CA GLU A 960 13.38 5.01 -28.23
C GLU A 960 14.20 4.98 -26.92
N HIS A 961 15.27 4.20 -26.86
CA HIS A 961 16.14 4.09 -25.67
C HIS A 961 17.42 4.94 -25.81
N PRO A 962 18.02 5.55 -24.76
CA PRO A 962 19.23 6.39 -24.89
C PRO A 962 20.41 5.74 -25.62
N VAL A 963 20.48 4.40 -25.58
CA VAL A 963 21.47 3.59 -26.30
C VAL A 963 21.33 3.73 -27.83
N ASP A 964 20.16 4.07 -28.34
CA ASP A 964 19.80 4.07 -29.77
C ASP A 964 20.56 5.14 -30.52
N ARG A 965 20.86 6.24 -29.83
CA ARG A 965 21.76 7.31 -30.28
C ARG A 965 23.13 6.76 -30.70
N TYR A 966 23.60 5.71 -30.03
CA TYR A 966 24.89 5.09 -30.26
C TYR A 966 24.80 3.78 -31.04
N LYS A 967 23.63 3.42 -31.59
CA LYS A 967 23.42 2.15 -32.31
C LYS A 967 24.48 1.90 -33.38
N HIS A 968 24.83 2.90 -34.18
CA HIS A 968 25.88 2.80 -35.19
C HIS A 968 27.27 2.47 -34.59
N LEU A 969 27.62 3.00 -33.41
CA LEU A 969 28.86 2.67 -32.70
C LEU A 969 28.79 1.29 -32.05
N ALA A 970 27.62 0.95 -31.50
CA ALA A 970 27.34 -0.34 -30.86
C ALA A 970 27.42 -1.48 -31.88
N ASP A 971 26.72 -1.37 -33.00
CA ASP A 971 26.69 -2.35 -34.10
C ASP A 971 28.10 -2.54 -34.70
N ALA A 972 28.85 -1.45 -34.88
CA ALA A 972 30.24 -1.51 -35.37
C ALA A 972 31.19 -2.27 -34.44
N ARG A 973 30.87 -2.36 -33.14
CA ARG A 973 31.62 -3.15 -32.15
C ARG A 973 31.01 -4.53 -31.90
N GLY A 974 29.97 -4.90 -32.65
CA GLY A 974 29.28 -6.19 -32.51
C GLY A 974 28.49 -6.31 -31.20
N ALA A 975 28.06 -5.18 -30.62
CA ALA A 975 27.26 -5.19 -29.41
C ALA A 975 25.89 -5.83 -29.66
N ARG A 976 25.41 -6.60 -28.68
CA ARG A 976 24.09 -7.24 -28.72
C ARG A 976 23.21 -6.67 -27.62
N SER A 977 21.91 -6.56 -27.90
CA SER A 977 20.93 -6.22 -26.86
C SER A 977 20.72 -7.40 -25.91
N TYR A 978 20.30 -7.09 -24.69
CA TYR A 978 20.00 -8.05 -23.64
C TYR A 978 18.92 -9.06 -24.08
N GLY A 979 17.86 -8.59 -24.70
CA GLY A 979 16.77 -9.42 -25.22
C GLY A 979 17.25 -10.40 -26.29
N LEU A 980 18.12 -9.96 -27.20
CA LEU A 980 18.70 -10.84 -28.21
C LEU A 980 19.62 -11.90 -27.58
N ILE A 981 20.37 -11.54 -26.53
CA ILE A 981 21.18 -12.46 -25.74
C ILE A 981 20.29 -13.50 -25.03
N CYS A 982 19.14 -13.08 -24.52
CA CYS A 982 18.19 -13.98 -23.87
C CYS A 982 17.57 -14.98 -24.86
N GLN A 983 17.19 -14.53 -26.06
CA GLN A 983 16.54 -15.35 -27.09
C GLN A 983 17.52 -16.25 -27.88
N SER A 984 18.80 -15.86 -27.97
CA SER A 984 19.78 -16.60 -28.78
C SER A 984 20.49 -17.70 -27.98
N PRO A 985 20.96 -18.78 -28.64
CA PRO A 985 21.92 -19.70 -28.06
C PRO A 985 23.19 -18.95 -27.63
N MET A 986 23.74 -19.32 -26.47
CA MET A 986 24.98 -18.70 -25.97
C MET A 986 26.09 -18.82 -27.04
N PRO A 987 26.87 -17.74 -27.30
CA PRO A 987 28.02 -17.83 -28.19
C PRO A 987 28.98 -18.92 -27.69
N THR A 988 29.69 -19.59 -28.59
CA THR A 988 30.49 -20.81 -28.33
C THR A 988 31.20 -20.74 -26.98
N PRO A 989 30.76 -21.52 -25.98
CA PRO A 989 31.30 -21.40 -24.63
C PRO A 989 32.77 -21.80 -24.59
N ASN A 990 33.54 -21.13 -23.73
CA ASN A 990 34.90 -21.54 -23.41
C ASN A 990 34.89 -22.86 -22.61
N ALA A 991 36.06 -23.43 -22.29
CA ALA A 991 36.20 -24.71 -21.61
C ALA A 991 35.48 -24.81 -20.24
N GLU A 992 35.04 -23.67 -19.68
CA GLU A 992 34.30 -23.56 -18.41
C GLU A 992 32.78 -23.32 -18.59
N GLY A 993 32.26 -23.32 -19.82
CA GLY A 993 30.83 -23.09 -20.08
C GLY A 993 30.41 -21.61 -20.16
N ARG A 994 31.35 -20.66 -20.08
CA ARG A 994 31.10 -19.22 -20.08
C ARG A 994 31.29 -18.60 -21.45
N SER A 995 30.59 -17.51 -21.73
CA SER A 995 30.68 -16.80 -23.02
C SER A 995 30.97 -15.32 -22.82
N MET A 996 31.88 -14.77 -23.62
CA MET A 996 32.15 -13.33 -23.62
C MET A 996 31.35 -12.66 -24.72
N THR A 997 30.70 -11.54 -24.40
CA THR A 997 30.04 -10.71 -25.40
C THR A 997 30.15 -9.23 -25.06
N ILE A 998 29.71 -8.40 -25.99
CA ILE A 998 29.67 -6.94 -25.83
C ILE A 998 28.21 -6.52 -25.82
N MET A 999 27.85 -5.67 -24.87
CA MET A 999 26.52 -5.08 -24.76
C MET A 999 26.63 -3.56 -24.82
N ALA A 1000 25.60 -2.90 -25.33
CA ALA A 1000 25.46 -1.46 -25.23
C ALA A 1000 24.31 -1.17 -24.27
N ALA A 1001 24.59 -0.43 -23.19
CA ALA A 1001 23.58 -0.17 -22.17
C ALA A 1001 23.79 1.19 -21.50
N MET A 1002 22.71 1.74 -20.96
CA MET A 1002 22.74 2.88 -20.04
C MET A 1002 22.88 2.36 -18.61
N VAL A 1003 23.59 3.11 -17.75
CA VAL A 1003 23.72 2.78 -16.32
C VAL A 1003 22.63 3.51 -15.53
N GLU A 1004 21.73 2.76 -14.90
CA GLU A 1004 20.56 3.31 -14.19
C GLU A 1004 20.84 3.52 -12.70
N ASP A 1005 21.44 2.52 -12.03
CA ASP A 1005 21.72 2.54 -10.58
C ASP A 1005 22.93 1.66 -10.26
N VAL A 1006 23.65 1.96 -9.17
CA VAL A 1006 24.74 1.14 -8.67
C VAL A 1006 24.62 0.93 -7.15
N ARG A 1007 24.80 -0.32 -6.72
CA ARG A 1007 24.80 -0.68 -5.29
C ARG A 1007 26.02 -1.49 -4.93
N TRP A 1008 26.72 -1.05 -3.88
CA TRP A 1008 27.82 -1.80 -3.31
C TRP A 1008 27.31 -2.97 -2.47
N ARG A 1009 27.90 -4.14 -2.68
CA ARG A 1009 27.63 -5.36 -1.89
C ARG A 1009 28.93 -6.01 -1.45
N GLU A 1010 28.84 -6.80 -0.39
CA GLU A 1010 29.95 -7.62 0.10
C GLU A 1010 29.69 -9.09 -0.23
N THR A 1011 30.75 -9.77 -0.67
CA THR A 1011 30.73 -11.23 -0.85
C THR A 1011 30.80 -11.93 0.51
N LYS A 1012 30.48 -13.24 0.56
CA LYS A 1012 30.67 -14.07 1.77
C LYS A 1012 32.12 -14.10 2.29
N ARG A 1013 33.09 -13.66 1.47
CA ARG A 1013 34.53 -13.55 1.80
C ARG A 1013 34.96 -12.12 2.15
N GLY A 1014 34.03 -11.17 2.25
CA GLY A 1014 34.29 -9.78 2.64
C GLY A 1014 34.80 -8.85 1.53
N ALA A 1015 35.02 -9.35 0.30
CA ALA A 1015 35.38 -8.50 -0.83
C ALA A 1015 34.17 -7.69 -1.32
N ARG A 1016 34.34 -6.39 -1.54
CA ARG A 1016 33.31 -5.48 -2.08
C ARG A 1016 33.21 -5.64 -3.60
N TYR A 1017 31.99 -5.57 -4.12
CA TYR A 1017 31.69 -5.56 -5.55
C TYR A 1017 30.51 -4.63 -5.83
N ALA A 1018 30.44 -4.10 -7.06
CA ALA A 1018 29.31 -3.29 -7.50
C ALA A 1018 28.26 -4.20 -8.15
N ASN A 1019 27.00 -4.08 -7.74
CA ASN A 1019 25.87 -4.65 -8.44
C ASN A 1019 25.09 -3.50 -9.07
N ALA A 1020 25.07 -3.42 -10.39
CA ALA A 1020 24.50 -2.30 -11.13
C ALA A 1020 23.29 -2.73 -11.97
N THR A 1021 22.36 -1.79 -12.13
CA THR A 1021 21.21 -1.93 -13.02
C THR A 1021 21.52 -1.20 -14.32
N PHE A 1022 21.32 -1.89 -15.43
CA PHE A 1022 21.56 -1.40 -16.77
C PHE A 1022 20.27 -1.51 -17.60
N SER A 1023 20.18 -0.72 -18.67
CA SER A 1023 19.03 -0.73 -19.58
C SER A 1023 19.42 -0.59 -21.04
N ASP A 1024 18.64 -1.22 -21.92
CA ASP A 1024 18.70 -1.06 -23.37
C ASP A 1024 17.28 -1.09 -24.01
N GLN A 1025 17.20 -1.09 -25.35
CA GLN A 1025 15.93 -1.16 -26.11
C GLN A 1025 15.03 -2.34 -25.75
N SER A 1026 15.62 -3.42 -25.23
CA SER A 1026 14.92 -4.66 -24.89
C SER A 1026 14.51 -4.75 -23.42
N GLY A 1027 14.94 -3.78 -22.59
CA GLY A 1027 14.56 -3.65 -21.19
C GLY A 1027 15.75 -3.57 -20.23
N GLN A 1028 15.45 -3.63 -18.94
CA GLN A 1028 16.45 -3.57 -17.87
C GLN A 1028 17.06 -4.93 -17.51
N PHE A 1029 18.34 -4.94 -17.13
CA PHE A 1029 19.04 -6.10 -16.60
C PHE A 1029 20.01 -5.73 -15.46
N GLN A 1030 20.28 -6.67 -14.56
CA GLN A 1030 21.29 -6.49 -13.52
C GLN A 1030 22.58 -7.17 -13.91
N ALA A 1031 23.71 -6.52 -13.62
CA ALA A 1031 25.02 -7.12 -13.77
C ALA A 1031 25.93 -6.80 -12.59
N SER A 1032 26.72 -7.81 -12.20
CA SER A 1032 27.72 -7.67 -11.13
C SER A 1032 29.08 -7.32 -11.72
N CYS A 1033 29.80 -6.41 -11.07
CA CYS A 1033 31.16 -6.00 -11.41
C CYS A 1033 32.06 -6.18 -10.20
N PHE A 1034 33.17 -6.90 -10.39
CA PHE A 1034 34.15 -7.19 -9.33
C PHE A 1034 35.48 -6.45 -9.55
N ASP A 1035 35.68 -5.85 -10.72
CA ASP A 1035 36.88 -5.08 -11.03
C ASP A 1035 36.75 -3.66 -10.46
N GLU A 1036 37.72 -3.21 -9.68
CA GLU A 1036 37.66 -1.94 -8.94
C GLU A 1036 37.62 -0.72 -9.87
N GLY A 1037 38.36 -0.75 -10.98
CA GLY A 1037 38.38 0.31 -11.97
C GLY A 1037 37.04 0.42 -12.72
N ALA A 1038 36.48 -0.72 -13.14
CA ALA A 1038 35.17 -0.77 -13.76
C ALA A 1038 34.04 -0.38 -12.78
N CYS A 1039 34.11 -0.78 -11.50
CA CYS A 1039 33.13 -0.37 -10.49
C CYS A 1039 33.04 1.15 -10.36
N LYS A 1040 34.20 1.83 -10.30
CA LYS A 1040 34.25 3.29 -10.21
C LYS A 1040 33.69 3.97 -11.47
N ALA A 1041 34.03 3.44 -12.65
CA ALA A 1041 33.49 3.96 -13.91
C ALA A 1041 31.97 3.81 -14.00
N ILE A 1042 31.42 2.68 -13.53
CA ILE A 1042 29.96 2.46 -13.45
C ILE A 1042 29.31 3.46 -12.49
N GLU A 1043 29.93 3.74 -11.35
CA GLU A 1043 29.43 4.72 -10.37
C GLU A 1043 29.39 6.14 -10.94
N GLU A 1044 30.43 6.55 -11.68
CA GLU A 1044 30.47 7.83 -12.39
C GLU A 1044 29.39 7.90 -13.49
N LEU A 1045 29.23 6.83 -14.29
CA LEU A 1045 28.21 6.76 -15.34
C LEU A 1045 26.78 6.77 -14.78
N ALA A 1046 26.54 6.13 -13.62
CA ALA A 1046 25.24 6.11 -12.96
C ALA A 1046 24.84 7.49 -12.45
N ALA A 1047 25.80 8.29 -11.96
CA ALA A 1047 25.53 9.65 -11.51
C ALA A 1047 25.09 10.57 -12.67
N ASP A 1048 25.65 10.35 -13.86
CA ASP A 1048 25.36 11.13 -15.07
C ASP A 1048 24.20 10.54 -15.90
N GLY A 1049 23.79 9.28 -15.67
CA GLY A 1049 22.82 8.56 -16.50
C GLY A 1049 23.35 8.25 -17.91
N ASP A 1050 24.66 8.01 -18.05
CA ASP A 1050 25.34 7.91 -19.34
C ASP A 1050 25.33 6.49 -19.93
N CYS A 1051 25.52 6.38 -21.24
CA CYS A 1051 25.60 5.10 -21.97
C CYS A 1051 27.06 4.61 -22.12
N ALA A 1052 27.25 3.30 -22.06
CA ALA A 1052 28.55 2.66 -22.26
C ALA A 1052 28.46 1.36 -23.06
N LEU A 1053 29.60 0.99 -23.67
CA LEU A 1053 29.86 -0.39 -24.09
C LEU A 1053 30.35 -1.19 -22.90
N LEU A 1054 29.69 -2.31 -22.65
CA LEU A 1054 30.00 -3.24 -21.58
C LEU A 1054 30.63 -4.49 -22.20
N VAL A 1055 31.82 -4.84 -21.76
CA VAL A 1055 32.39 -6.16 -22.01
C VAL A 1055 31.89 -7.06 -20.90
N VAL A 1056 31.03 -8.01 -21.25
CA VAL A 1056 30.35 -8.87 -20.27
C VAL A 1056 30.71 -10.34 -20.44
N GLU A 1057 30.79 -11.01 -19.31
CA GLU A 1057 30.85 -12.46 -19.21
C GLU A 1057 29.45 -12.98 -18.88
N LEU A 1058 28.97 -13.90 -19.70
CA LEU A 1058 27.66 -14.53 -19.58
C LEU A 1058 27.82 -15.97 -19.07
N ASP A 1059 27.03 -16.31 -18.06
CA ASP A 1059 26.94 -17.66 -17.50
C ASP A 1059 25.46 -18.10 -17.47
N ARG A 1060 25.10 -19.14 -18.23
CA ARG A 1060 23.72 -19.66 -18.35
C ARG A 1060 23.70 -21.12 -17.88
N LEU A 1061 23.04 -21.37 -16.75
CA LEU A 1061 22.88 -22.72 -16.23
C LEU A 1061 21.78 -23.49 -16.99
N PRO A 1062 21.84 -24.84 -17.04
CA PRO A 1062 20.77 -25.65 -17.63
C PRO A 1062 19.41 -25.34 -16.96
N GLY A 1063 18.43 -24.89 -17.75
CA GLY A 1063 17.09 -24.52 -17.27
C GLY A 1063 16.88 -23.02 -16.98
N GLU A 1064 17.92 -22.18 -17.09
CA GLU A 1064 17.78 -20.71 -17.00
C GLU A 1064 17.68 -20.10 -18.42
N GLU A 1065 16.66 -19.26 -18.67
CA GLU A 1065 16.51 -18.53 -19.96
C GLU A 1065 17.44 -17.30 -20.03
N THR A 1066 17.57 -16.56 -18.93
CA THR A 1066 18.41 -15.36 -18.86
C THR A 1066 19.81 -15.70 -18.34
N PRO A 1067 20.89 -15.30 -19.03
CA PRO A 1067 22.24 -15.50 -18.51
C PRO A 1067 22.52 -14.56 -17.34
N ARG A 1068 23.34 -15.02 -16.39
CA ARG A 1068 23.96 -14.15 -15.40
C ARG A 1068 25.00 -13.28 -16.11
N VAL A 1069 24.89 -11.97 -15.92
CA VAL A 1069 25.77 -10.99 -16.57
C VAL A 1069 26.79 -10.49 -15.55
N THR A 1070 28.07 -10.67 -15.86
CA THR A 1070 29.17 -10.11 -15.08
C THR A 1070 29.94 -9.11 -15.94
N VAL A 1071 30.04 -7.86 -15.49
CA VAL A 1071 30.79 -6.82 -16.21
C VAL A 1071 32.28 -7.02 -15.96
N ARG A 1072 33.05 -7.15 -17.05
CA ARG A 1072 34.52 -7.28 -17.05
C ARG A 1072 35.22 -6.01 -17.50
N GLY A 1073 34.54 -5.14 -18.25
CA GLY A 1073 35.08 -3.87 -18.70
C GLY A 1073 33.97 -2.91 -19.14
N VAL A 1074 34.24 -1.61 -19.03
CA VAL A 1074 33.29 -0.54 -19.33
C VAL A 1074 33.99 0.54 -20.14
N GLU A 1075 33.43 0.90 -21.29
CA GLU A 1075 33.93 1.95 -22.16
C GLU A 1075 32.80 2.97 -22.44
N PRO A 1076 32.86 4.19 -21.88
CA PRO A 1076 31.83 5.22 -22.08
C PRO A 1076 31.68 5.62 -23.55
N PHE A 1077 30.45 5.71 -24.07
CA PHE A 1077 30.24 6.11 -25.47
C PHE A 1077 30.76 7.52 -25.78
N ARG A 1078 30.73 8.45 -24.80
CA ARG A 1078 31.32 9.80 -24.93
C ARG A 1078 32.81 9.77 -25.28
N ALA A 1079 33.56 8.81 -24.73
CA ALA A 1079 34.98 8.63 -25.02
C ALA A 1079 35.20 8.02 -26.41
N ILE A 1080 34.31 7.12 -26.84
CA ILE A 1080 34.37 6.47 -28.16
C ILE A 1080 34.03 7.46 -29.27
N ALA A 1081 32.98 8.27 -29.07
CA ALA A 1081 32.52 9.26 -30.04
C ALA A 1081 33.57 10.35 -30.30
N SER A 1082 34.21 10.87 -29.25
CA SER A 1082 35.26 11.89 -29.36
C SER A 1082 36.55 11.39 -30.04
N ALA A 1083 36.81 10.08 -30.03
CA ALA A 1083 37.97 9.48 -30.67
C ALA A 1083 37.76 9.06 -32.15
N SER A 1084 36.50 8.99 -32.62
CA SER A 1084 36.14 8.42 -33.93
C SER A 1084 36.13 9.48 -35.05
N ARG A 1085 36.70 9.15 -36.21
CA ARG A 1085 36.72 10.04 -37.40
C ARG A 1085 35.57 9.67 -38.34
N MET A 1086 34.64 10.59 -38.57
CA MET A 1086 33.45 10.37 -39.39
C MET A 1086 33.48 11.16 -40.70
N GLU A 1087 32.81 10.68 -41.73
CA GLU A 1087 32.54 11.36 -43.01
C GLU A 1087 31.03 11.57 -43.14
N LEU A 1088 30.58 12.84 -43.22
CA LEU A 1088 29.20 13.23 -43.46
C LEU A 1088 29.05 13.81 -44.87
N THR A 1089 28.08 13.36 -45.64
CA THR A 1089 27.69 13.93 -46.93
C THR A 1089 26.22 14.35 -46.87
N VAL A 1090 25.93 15.60 -47.19
CA VAL A 1090 24.59 16.21 -47.15
C VAL A 1090 24.18 16.63 -48.56
N ASP A 1091 23.02 16.21 -49.02
CA ASP A 1091 22.40 16.68 -50.26
C ASP A 1091 21.64 17.99 -49.99
N VAL A 1092 21.76 18.97 -50.88
CA VAL A 1092 21.09 20.28 -50.77
C VAL A 1092 20.02 20.38 -51.86
N GLU A 1093 18.78 20.55 -51.44
CA GLU A 1093 17.63 20.69 -52.33
C GLU A 1093 17.24 22.15 -52.56
N THR A 1094 17.52 23.03 -51.59
CA THR A 1094 17.21 24.47 -51.68
C THR A 1094 18.40 25.33 -51.28
N PRO A 1095 18.70 26.43 -52.01
CA PRO A 1095 19.82 27.32 -51.68
C PRO A 1095 19.76 27.93 -50.27
N GLN A 1096 18.55 28.17 -49.74
CA GLN A 1096 18.31 28.76 -48.42
C GLN A 1096 18.80 27.85 -47.28
N ALA A 1097 18.84 26.54 -47.49
CA ALA A 1097 19.24 25.58 -46.47
C ALA A 1097 20.76 25.59 -46.20
N VAL A 1098 21.56 26.15 -47.11
CA VAL A 1098 23.03 26.25 -46.97
C VAL A 1098 23.42 27.18 -45.83
N GLU A 1099 22.69 28.28 -45.62
CA GLU A 1099 22.97 29.24 -44.56
C GLU A 1099 22.71 28.64 -43.17
N ALA A 1100 21.63 27.88 -43.03
CA ALA A 1100 21.31 27.13 -41.82
C ALA A 1100 22.35 26.04 -41.52
N LEU A 1101 22.80 25.31 -42.55
CA LEU A 1101 23.87 24.33 -42.43
C LEU A 1101 25.19 24.99 -41.97
N ALA A 1102 25.55 26.14 -42.54
CA ALA A 1102 26.77 26.85 -42.16
C ALA A 1102 26.74 27.33 -40.70
N ALA A 1103 25.60 27.83 -40.23
CA ALA A 1103 25.42 28.24 -38.83
C ALA A 1103 25.58 27.07 -37.85
N LEU A 1104 25.01 25.91 -38.18
CA LEU A 1104 25.11 24.68 -37.37
C LEU A 1104 26.55 24.15 -37.34
N LEU A 1105 27.21 24.09 -38.50
CA LEU A 1105 28.60 23.65 -38.61
C LEU A 1105 29.60 24.58 -37.91
N ALA A 1106 29.32 25.88 -37.81
CA ALA A 1106 30.14 26.82 -37.05
C ALA A 1106 30.15 26.49 -35.54
N GLY A 1107 29.03 26.02 -35.00
CA GLY A 1107 28.91 25.54 -33.61
C GLY A 1107 29.54 24.16 -33.38
N ALA A 1108 29.77 23.38 -34.44
CA ALA A 1108 30.32 22.03 -34.40
C ALA A 1108 31.84 21.96 -34.66
N SER A 1109 32.60 23.01 -34.34
CA SER A 1109 34.05 23.06 -34.57
C SER A 1109 34.86 22.32 -33.49
N GLY A 1110 36.09 21.89 -33.81
CA GLY A 1110 37.03 21.28 -32.84
C GLY A 1110 37.14 19.75 -32.87
N GLY A 1111 36.55 19.10 -33.88
CA GLY A 1111 36.65 17.65 -34.09
C GLY A 1111 37.62 17.25 -35.20
N ARG A 1112 37.48 16.02 -35.71
CA ARG A 1112 38.34 15.44 -36.78
C ARG A 1112 37.55 14.95 -37.99
N SER A 1113 36.24 15.16 -38.00
CA SER A 1113 35.31 14.60 -39.00
C SER A 1113 35.22 15.49 -40.25
N GLU A 1114 35.01 14.85 -41.39
CA GLU A 1114 34.94 15.49 -42.71
C GLU A 1114 33.48 15.71 -43.12
N VAL A 1115 33.14 16.92 -43.59
CA VAL A 1115 31.80 17.23 -44.13
C VAL A 1115 31.88 17.53 -45.62
N PHE A 1116 30.98 16.91 -46.38
CA PHE A 1116 30.78 17.12 -47.80
C PHE A 1116 29.35 17.57 -48.09
N LEU A 1117 29.20 18.39 -49.11
CA LEU A 1117 27.91 18.91 -49.58
C LEU A 1117 27.72 18.53 -51.04
N ARG A 1118 26.59 17.93 -51.39
CA ARG A 1118 26.19 17.60 -52.76
C ARG A 1118 25.12 18.59 -53.20
N ALA A 1119 25.45 19.45 -54.16
CA ALA A 1119 24.52 20.41 -54.75
C ALA A 1119 24.19 20.03 -56.19
N PRO A 1120 22.92 20.02 -56.62
CA PRO A 1120 22.54 19.72 -58.00
C PRO A 1120 23.06 20.81 -58.96
N VAL A 1121 23.61 20.41 -60.11
CA VAL A 1121 24.20 21.31 -61.12
C VAL A 1121 23.59 21.15 -62.53
N GLY A 1122 22.49 20.39 -62.65
CA GLY A 1122 21.79 20.11 -63.91
C GLY A 1122 22.09 18.73 -64.49
N GLU A 1123 21.22 18.23 -65.39
CA GLU A 1123 21.32 16.92 -66.08
C GLU A 1123 21.62 15.70 -65.17
N GLY A 1124 20.99 15.63 -63.99
CA GLY A 1124 21.17 14.51 -63.07
C GLY A 1124 22.57 14.42 -62.44
N GLN A 1125 23.38 15.49 -62.55
CA GLN A 1125 24.70 15.57 -61.92
C GLN A 1125 24.65 16.45 -60.66
N ALA A 1126 25.37 16.03 -59.63
CA ALA A 1126 25.58 16.80 -58.41
C ALA A 1126 27.06 17.17 -58.24
N ALA A 1127 27.34 18.39 -57.80
CA ALA A 1127 28.67 18.81 -57.39
C ALA A 1127 28.88 18.44 -55.93
N ARG A 1128 29.84 17.54 -55.65
CA ARG A 1128 30.33 17.26 -54.29
C ARG A 1128 31.40 18.27 -53.92
N LEU A 1129 31.11 19.09 -52.91
CA LEU A 1129 31.95 20.12 -52.32
C LEU A 1129 32.46 19.64 -50.96
N PHE A 1130 33.72 19.91 -50.65
CA PHE A 1130 34.30 19.63 -49.33
C PHE A 1130 34.22 20.87 -48.45
N LEU A 1131 33.58 20.76 -47.29
CA LEU A 1131 33.35 21.89 -46.39
C LEU A 1131 34.40 22.01 -45.27
N GLY A 1132 35.20 20.96 -45.00
CA GLY A 1132 36.26 20.96 -43.98
C GLY A 1132 36.43 19.63 -43.24
N ASP A 1133 37.50 19.51 -42.45
CA ASP A 1133 37.92 18.30 -41.69
C ASP A 1133 38.06 18.52 -40.17
N THR A 1134 37.59 19.66 -39.66
CA THR A 1134 37.73 20.05 -38.25
C THR A 1134 36.41 20.00 -37.48
N TYR A 1135 35.41 19.29 -38.01
CA TYR A 1135 34.08 19.24 -37.41
C TYR A 1135 34.00 18.12 -36.36
N SER A 1136 33.33 18.40 -35.25
CA SER A 1136 32.90 17.43 -34.25
C SER A 1136 31.49 17.00 -34.61
N LEU A 1137 31.37 15.82 -35.23
CA LEU A 1137 30.11 15.28 -35.73
C LEU A 1137 29.74 14.02 -34.95
N GLY A 1138 28.65 14.10 -34.19
CA GLY A 1138 27.94 12.96 -33.61
C GLY A 1138 26.51 12.88 -34.13
N ALA A 1139 25.71 11.97 -33.56
CA ALA A 1139 24.31 11.79 -33.95
C ALA A 1139 23.50 13.09 -33.86
N ASP A 1140 23.69 13.90 -32.82
CA ASP A 1140 22.93 15.15 -32.62
C ASP A 1140 23.15 16.18 -33.72
N GLN A 1141 24.39 16.32 -34.20
CA GLN A 1141 24.68 17.24 -35.30
C GLN A 1141 24.09 16.72 -36.61
N VAL A 1142 24.13 15.41 -36.85
CA VAL A 1142 23.54 14.79 -38.04
C VAL A 1142 22.01 14.91 -38.01
N ASP A 1143 21.39 14.64 -36.88
CA ASP A 1143 19.95 14.77 -36.65
C ASP A 1143 19.54 16.23 -36.82
N ALA A 1144 20.24 17.17 -36.18
CA ALA A 1144 19.96 18.59 -36.31
C ALA A 1144 20.09 19.07 -37.78
N ILE A 1145 21.07 18.56 -38.54
CA ILE A 1145 21.17 18.83 -39.98
C ILE A 1145 19.98 18.24 -40.75
N SER A 1146 19.52 17.04 -40.40
CA SER A 1146 18.37 16.39 -41.05
C SER A 1146 17.04 17.10 -40.80
N THR A 1147 16.93 17.87 -39.70
CA THR A 1147 15.73 18.69 -39.41
C THR A 1147 15.65 19.97 -40.24
N ILE A 1148 16.73 20.36 -40.92
CA ILE A 1148 16.75 21.55 -41.77
C ILE A 1148 16.02 21.25 -43.08
N LYS A 1149 14.89 21.91 -43.28
CA LYS A 1149 14.08 21.77 -44.50
C LYS A 1149 14.90 22.15 -45.74
N GLY A 1150 14.99 21.22 -46.70
CA GLY A 1150 15.79 21.38 -47.93
C GLY A 1150 17.21 20.82 -47.84
N LEU A 1151 17.55 20.10 -46.77
CA LEU A 1151 18.72 19.22 -46.69
C LEU A 1151 18.27 17.76 -46.52
N SER A 1152 19.06 16.83 -47.05
CA SER A 1152 18.91 15.41 -46.75
C SER A 1152 20.28 14.76 -46.50
N ILE A 1153 20.35 13.83 -45.55
CA ILE A 1153 21.60 13.14 -45.24
C ILE A 1153 21.83 12.07 -46.31
N HIS A 1154 22.83 12.29 -47.16
CA HIS A 1154 23.21 11.33 -48.19
C HIS A 1154 23.96 10.13 -47.61
N ARG A 1155 24.89 10.41 -46.69
CA ARG A 1155 25.78 9.39 -46.10
C ARG A 1155 26.41 9.88 -44.82
N PHE A 1156 26.41 9.06 -43.78
CA PHE A 1156 27.17 9.29 -42.55
C PHE A 1156 27.85 8.00 -42.12
N GLU A 1157 29.18 7.96 -42.16
CA GLU A 1157 29.93 6.73 -41.89
C GLU A 1157 31.30 7.00 -41.27
N ARG A 1158 31.88 5.98 -40.65
CA ARG A 1158 33.23 6.05 -40.11
C ARG A 1158 34.26 5.99 -41.24
N MET A 1159 35.31 6.82 -41.14
CA MET A 1159 36.46 6.69 -42.01
C MET A 1159 37.34 5.53 -41.56
N ASP A 1160 37.50 4.51 -42.41
CA ASP A 1160 38.47 3.44 -42.18
C ASP A 1160 39.90 4.00 -42.20
N VAL A 1161 40.64 3.79 -41.11
CA VAL A 1161 42.10 3.99 -41.11
C VAL A 1161 42.71 2.81 -41.86
N LYS A 1162 42.93 2.96 -43.18
CA LYS A 1162 43.75 2.00 -43.91
C LYS A 1162 45.19 2.04 -43.37
N ALA A 1163 45.79 0.86 -43.21
CA ALA A 1163 47.06 0.61 -42.53
C ALA A 1163 48.32 1.22 -43.18
N ASP A 1164 48.21 2.00 -44.26
CA ASP A 1164 49.37 2.59 -44.92
C ASP A 1164 49.34 4.12 -44.83
N GLY A 1165 50.30 4.65 -44.07
CA GLY A 1165 50.54 6.07 -43.81
C GLY A 1165 51.02 6.88 -45.02
N TYR A 1166 50.39 6.72 -46.19
CA TYR A 1166 50.68 7.52 -47.39
C TYR A 1166 49.42 8.22 -47.95
N LYS A 1167 49.39 9.53 -47.71
CA LYS A 1167 48.70 10.61 -48.46
C LYS A 1167 47.58 10.19 -49.43
N THR A 1168 46.31 10.35 -49.02
CA THR A 1168 45.22 10.74 -49.94
C THR A 1168 45.14 12.26 -50.03
N ARG A 1169 46.16 12.89 -50.64
CA ARG A 1169 46.08 14.32 -51.04
C ARG A 1169 45.11 14.55 -52.21
N THR A 1170 44.50 13.48 -52.75
CA THR A 1170 43.64 13.49 -53.94
C THR A 1170 42.13 13.58 -53.66
N ARG A 1171 41.68 13.51 -52.39
CA ARG A 1171 40.24 13.69 -52.03
C ARG A 1171 39.85 15.14 -51.73
N ARG A 1172 40.81 16.04 -51.52
CA ARG A 1172 40.59 17.45 -51.12
C ARG A 1172 40.51 18.42 -52.31
N THR A 1173 39.84 18.03 -53.39
CA THR A 1173 39.55 18.93 -54.51
C THR A 1173 38.26 19.68 -54.18
N ALA A 1174 38.27 21.03 -54.24
CA ALA A 1174 37.21 21.88 -53.71
C ALA A 1174 35.81 21.63 -54.31
N MET A 1175 35.72 21.03 -55.50
CA MET A 1175 34.45 20.67 -56.15
C MET A 1175 34.68 19.54 -57.15
N ARG A 1176 33.85 18.48 -57.13
CA ARG A 1176 33.88 17.38 -58.11
C ARG A 1176 32.46 17.01 -58.54
N LEU A 1177 32.23 16.86 -59.84
CA LEU A 1177 30.97 16.31 -60.35
C LEU A 1177 30.87 14.82 -59.99
N VAL A 1178 29.73 14.44 -59.42
CA VAL A 1178 29.33 13.09 -59.07
C VAL A 1178 27.95 12.82 -59.66
N GLY A 1179 27.78 11.60 -60.18
CA GLY A 1179 26.47 11.09 -60.58
C GLY A 1179 25.59 10.77 -59.39
#